data_AF-A0A8B6HR93-F1
#
_entry.id   AF-A0A8B6HR93-F1
#
_cell.length_a   1.000
_cell.length_b   1.000
_cell.length_c   1.000
_cell.angle_alpha   90.00
_cell.angle_beta   90.00
_cell.angle_gamma   90.00
#
_symmetry.space_group_name_H-M   'P 1'
#
loop_
_entity.id
_entity.type
_entity.pdbx_description
1 polymer ?
#
loop_
_entity_poly.entity_id
_entity_poly.type
_entity_poly.pdbx_seq_one_letter_code
_entity_poly.pdbx_strand_id
1 'polypeptide(L)'
;MVSLNKLVKTPLLENIKNPETYQPIVTVFELCPEELNILPKILECCKGLLFMKIWEKKGIEQQKQLGRNVHINEVFEKVWQPALEQWKTLSKNLKTGDMFFTDFEKWFKTKDSSTLEKEFRLLDNEGDTSWIKERLYQIEQHGTIRSCTGGEDTVMKKLDNNLLTTCSILGGITQDRSECLQVFIKCKPLVDWIKESMPEKECDTKMFLEKCEVVWKELVPNPQLPQKLLDTTRQLDWLQSVKKSHGSVEVTSLAQAEAINGKGIYQVGNLEKKTFLKIPELTDVLELRVPEEEGNMAQRNHYRYDQLHDLQSRLMLVAGKAEKGKDDVDRFMLILDSVVRLGNIYKKLVAEGCVLFSQWHVKFLCDKDRKACAFINFGFGEERLTLKGRIDEENHDVSFIIPKLARFLEQCHEKWLDYIDQKREKYYCLNFFTIDQMVILQQELVKVGSAQEPAALIYPLLSAVKHGCTKDDLVKALSAAKLDVDRVDTERETEKEDEEKDKNDEKVEVSDDLKTQTFFNEMTKSGYPLGLAREALKHVEADDIDGGIVWCMDNEDEYGSEEQSMSETAPDEVPDFHGWTETDQSLASITEGLVIQLVGVGSRENSVDKLIKTLEDLWKTFLVSISSSVSDYLSVEHLGIILNRLNEQDDFTVNRMLHPCFTAGEPNLLICPQSDIYNTVLSIYSHEVDRPLPQSDEVLLCTPTTTLDMIEIFWRQALFANNDRVYCLVNADLLNYDVSDKGENSLERHLRKAESK
;
A
#
# COMPACT_ATOMS: atom_id res chain seq x y z
N MET A 1 -36.38 54.45 87.88
CA MET A 1 -37.66 54.70 88.60
C MET A 1 -37.91 56.19 88.59
N VAL A 2 -38.97 56.66 87.94
CA VAL A 2 -39.38 58.07 87.93
C VAL A 2 -40.32 58.29 89.12
N SER A 3 -40.05 59.30 89.95
CA SER A 3 -40.91 59.67 91.08
C SER A 3 -42.26 60.19 90.58
N LEU A 4 -43.37 59.81 91.21
CA LEU A 4 -44.71 60.32 90.88
C LEU A 4 -44.78 61.86 90.93
N ASN A 5 -43.96 62.47 91.80
CA ASN A 5 -43.83 63.92 91.95
C ASN A 5 -43.20 64.61 90.72
N LYS A 6 -42.62 63.85 89.78
CA LYS A 6 -42.11 64.35 88.49
C LYS A 6 -43.12 64.21 87.34
N LEU A 7 -44.31 63.68 87.61
CA LEU A 7 -45.38 63.50 86.61
C LEU A 7 -46.59 64.37 86.95
N VAL A 8 -46.88 64.55 88.23
CA VAL A 8 -47.99 65.35 88.72
C VAL A 8 -47.56 66.10 89.97
N LYS A 9 -47.77 67.42 90.02
CA LYS A 9 -47.65 68.19 91.26
C LYS A 9 -48.90 67.94 92.10
N THR A 10 -48.79 67.12 93.15
CA THR A 10 -49.81 67.05 94.20
C THR A 10 -49.84 68.38 94.96
N PRO A 11 -50.97 69.11 94.97
CA PRO A 11 -51.10 70.33 95.74
C PRO A 11 -51.23 70.00 97.23
N LEU A 12 -50.79 70.92 98.10
CA LEU A 12 -51.17 70.90 99.52
C LEU A 12 -52.68 71.19 99.59
N LEU A 13 -53.40 70.46 100.45
CA LEU A 13 -54.87 70.56 100.61
C LEU A 13 -55.35 72.00 100.85
N GLU A 14 -54.47 72.81 101.45
CA GLU A 14 -54.63 74.22 101.78
C GLU A 14 -54.79 75.13 100.54
N ASN A 15 -54.31 74.70 99.37
CA ASN A 15 -54.26 75.49 98.13
C ASN A 15 -55.40 75.16 97.14
N ILE A 16 -56.29 74.22 97.48
CA ILE A 16 -57.45 73.86 96.63
C ILE A 16 -58.68 74.62 97.11
N LYS A 17 -59.08 75.70 96.41
CA LYS A 17 -60.27 76.49 96.74
C LYS A 17 -61.59 75.73 96.53
N ASN A 18 -61.61 74.73 95.65
CA ASN A 18 -62.79 73.91 95.38
C ASN A 18 -62.38 72.47 94.95
N PRO A 19 -62.62 71.44 95.78
CA PRO A 19 -62.20 70.07 95.51
C PRO A 19 -62.83 69.46 94.25
N GLU A 20 -64.06 69.82 93.92
CA GLU A 20 -64.79 69.20 92.80
C GLU A 20 -64.36 69.69 91.42
N THR A 21 -63.65 70.81 91.34
CA THR A 21 -63.17 71.40 90.07
C THR A 21 -61.66 71.34 89.91
N TYR A 22 -60.95 70.65 90.82
CA TYR A 22 -59.49 70.59 90.78
C TYR A 22 -59.00 69.65 89.67
N GLN A 23 -58.30 70.20 88.68
CA GLN A 23 -57.50 69.41 87.75
C GLN A 23 -56.05 69.37 88.22
N PRO A 24 -55.44 68.18 88.38
CA PRO A 24 -54.04 68.05 88.75
C PRO A 24 -53.12 68.72 87.72
N ILE A 25 -52.12 69.45 88.18
CA ILE A 25 -51.09 70.02 87.31
C ILE A 25 -50.15 68.88 86.90
N VAL A 26 -50.39 68.37 85.70
CA VAL A 26 -49.56 67.33 85.06
C VAL A 26 -48.25 67.98 84.60
N THR A 27 -47.20 67.82 85.39
CA THR A 27 -45.84 68.33 85.11
C THR A 27 -44.98 67.22 84.51
N VAL A 28 -45.41 66.61 83.40
CA VAL A 28 -44.70 65.50 82.75
C VAL A 28 -43.26 65.93 82.45
N PHE A 29 -42.33 65.54 83.31
CA PHE A 29 -40.89 65.84 83.23
C PHE A 29 -40.52 67.33 83.14
N GLU A 30 -41.38 68.24 83.65
CA GLU A 30 -41.17 69.70 83.60
C GLU A 30 -41.05 70.26 82.16
N LEU A 31 -41.58 69.54 81.17
CA LEU A 31 -41.61 69.98 79.77
C LEU A 31 -42.64 71.10 79.55
N CYS A 32 -42.35 72.03 78.65
CA CYS A 32 -43.30 73.07 78.26
C CYS A 32 -44.44 72.49 77.38
N PRO A 33 -45.60 73.17 77.28
CA PRO A 33 -46.70 72.70 76.45
C PRO A 33 -46.33 72.48 74.97
N GLU A 34 -45.39 73.26 74.42
CA GLU A 34 -44.91 73.06 73.05
C GLU A 34 -44.13 71.75 72.89
N GLU A 35 -43.31 71.37 73.89
CA GLU A 35 -42.55 70.11 73.91
C GLU A 35 -43.46 68.88 74.05
N LEU A 36 -44.50 68.97 74.88
CA LEU A 36 -45.49 67.89 75.06
C LEU A 36 -46.27 67.59 73.76
N ASN A 37 -46.56 68.62 72.95
CA ASN A 37 -47.23 68.46 71.67
C ASN A 37 -46.37 67.76 70.60
N ILE A 38 -45.06 67.63 70.82
CA ILE A 38 -44.13 66.93 69.92
C ILE A 38 -44.11 65.43 70.22
N LEU A 39 -44.32 65.00 71.47
CA LEU A 39 -44.21 63.60 71.88
C LEU A 39 -45.08 62.62 71.06
N PRO A 40 -46.34 62.92 70.70
CA PRO A 40 -47.13 62.04 69.83
C PRO A 40 -46.51 61.89 68.43
N LYS A 41 -45.91 62.96 67.89
CA LYS A 41 -45.24 62.93 66.59
C LYS A 41 -43.95 62.12 66.66
N ILE A 42 -43.19 62.23 67.76
CA ILE A 42 -42.02 61.38 68.00
C ILE A 42 -42.45 59.91 68.02
N LEU A 43 -43.49 59.57 68.79
CA LEU A 43 -44.01 58.20 68.89
C LEU A 43 -44.44 57.63 67.53
N GLU A 44 -45.08 58.44 66.69
CA GLU A 44 -45.48 58.01 65.35
C GLU A 44 -44.27 57.75 64.46
N CYS A 45 -43.30 58.67 64.43
CA CYS A 45 -42.07 58.51 63.65
C CYS A 45 -41.22 57.32 64.14
N CYS A 46 -41.21 57.04 65.44
CA CYS A 46 -40.50 55.90 66.04
C CYS A 46 -41.02 54.52 65.61
N LYS A 47 -42.18 54.43 64.94
CA LYS A 47 -42.66 53.17 64.34
C LYS A 47 -41.78 52.70 63.17
N GLY A 48 -41.07 53.62 62.51
CA GLY A 48 -40.19 53.32 61.39
C GLY A 48 -38.74 53.13 61.82
N LEU A 49 -38.09 52.07 61.33
CA LEU A 49 -36.67 51.79 61.60
C LEU A 49 -35.77 52.87 60.99
N LEU A 50 -36.17 53.48 59.87
CA LEU A 50 -35.41 54.58 59.26
C LEU A 50 -35.29 55.77 60.22
N PHE A 51 -36.40 56.21 60.80
CA PHE A 51 -36.40 57.36 61.71
C PHE A 51 -35.57 57.07 62.96
N MET A 52 -35.72 55.88 63.55
CA MET A 52 -34.92 55.46 64.70
C MET A 52 -33.40 55.51 64.41
N LYS A 53 -32.99 55.08 63.22
CA LYS A 53 -31.59 55.13 62.78
C LYS A 53 -31.09 56.57 62.58
N ILE A 54 -31.93 57.45 62.03
CA ILE A 54 -31.60 58.89 61.90
C ILE A 54 -31.49 59.53 63.29
N TRP A 55 -32.46 59.27 64.17
CA TRP A 55 -32.52 59.76 65.54
C TRP A 55 -31.29 59.36 66.34
N GLU A 56 -30.93 58.08 66.32
CA GLU A 56 -29.73 57.56 66.99
C GLU A 56 -28.46 58.24 66.46
N LYS A 57 -28.32 58.33 65.13
CA LYS A 57 -27.16 58.98 64.52
C LYS A 57 -27.05 60.45 64.92
N LYS A 58 -28.17 61.20 64.92
CA LYS A 58 -28.20 62.61 65.35
C LYS A 58 -27.92 62.77 66.84
N GLY A 59 -28.43 61.86 67.68
CA GLY A 59 -28.12 61.83 69.11
C GLY A 59 -26.63 61.61 69.37
N ILE A 60 -26.01 60.65 68.68
CA ILE A 60 -24.56 60.36 68.79
C ILE A 60 -23.73 61.53 68.26
N GLU A 61 -24.10 62.12 67.12
CA GLU A 61 -23.44 63.32 66.57
C GLU A 61 -23.46 64.46 67.60
N GLN A 62 -24.61 64.72 68.22
CA GLN A 62 -24.75 65.79 69.21
C GLN A 62 -24.01 65.49 70.52
N GLN A 63 -24.03 64.24 71.00
CA GLN A 63 -23.27 63.81 72.17
C GLN A 63 -21.76 63.98 71.96
N LYS A 64 -21.25 63.62 70.76
CA LYS A 64 -19.85 63.82 70.39
C LYS A 64 -19.47 65.30 70.30
N GLN A 65 -20.35 66.15 69.79
CA GLN A 65 -20.11 67.60 69.72
C GLN A 65 -20.05 68.26 71.10
N LEU A 66 -20.90 67.84 72.04
CA LEU A 66 -20.98 68.43 73.38
C LEU A 66 -19.97 67.83 74.38
N GLY A 67 -19.41 66.65 74.11
CA GLY A 67 -18.53 65.93 75.05
C GLY A 67 -19.23 65.47 76.34
N ARG A 68 -20.56 65.58 76.41
CA ARG A 68 -21.42 65.17 77.54
C ARG A 68 -22.74 64.59 77.03
N ASN A 69 -23.49 63.97 77.94
CA ASN A 69 -24.85 63.53 77.63
C ASN A 69 -25.75 64.74 77.30
N VAL A 70 -26.65 64.54 76.32
CA VAL A 70 -27.62 65.54 75.86
C VAL A 70 -28.74 65.66 76.89
N HIS A 71 -29.04 66.86 77.37
CA HIS A 71 -30.17 67.07 78.29
C HIS A 71 -31.50 67.10 77.55
N ILE A 72 -32.60 66.76 78.23
CA ILE A 72 -33.94 66.62 77.61
C ILE A 72 -34.42 67.88 76.87
N ASN A 73 -34.10 69.06 77.40
CA ASN A 73 -34.38 70.36 76.78
C ASN A 73 -33.57 70.61 75.50
N GLU A 74 -32.39 69.99 75.35
CA GLU A 74 -31.57 70.07 74.14
C GLU A 74 -32.00 69.05 73.09
N VAL A 75 -32.65 67.95 73.49
CA VAL A 75 -33.07 66.87 72.59
C VAL A 75 -34.06 67.39 71.53
N PHE A 76 -35.01 68.25 71.91
CA PHE A 76 -36.04 68.72 70.97
C PHE A 76 -35.46 69.61 69.87
N GLU A 77 -34.56 70.54 70.19
CA GLU A 77 -33.97 71.42 69.19
C GLU A 77 -32.76 70.79 68.47
N LYS A 78 -31.91 70.06 69.19
CA LYS A 78 -30.60 69.61 68.67
C LYS A 78 -30.61 68.19 68.11
N VAL A 79 -31.62 67.38 68.42
CA VAL A 79 -31.71 66.00 67.94
C VAL A 79 -32.99 65.77 67.13
N TRP A 80 -34.16 66.13 67.68
CA TRP A 80 -35.45 65.94 67.02
C TRP A 80 -35.61 66.75 65.74
N GLN A 81 -35.43 68.08 65.78
CA GLN A 81 -35.59 68.92 64.58
C GLN A 81 -34.65 68.48 63.44
N PRO A 82 -33.33 68.28 63.65
CA PRO A 82 -32.45 67.81 62.60
C PRO A 82 -32.78 66.39 62.10
N ALA A 83 -33.25 65.50 62.99
CA ALA A 83 -33.67 64.15 62.58
C ALA A 83 -34.94 64.20 61.73
N LEU A 84 -35.91 65.03 62.09
CA LEU A 84 -37.15 65.22 61.35
C LEU A 84 -36.90 65.84 59.97
N GLU A 85 -36.03 66.85 59.87
CA GLU A 85 -35.64 67.45 58.58
C GLU A 85 -34.94 66.45 57.66
N GLN A 86 -33.99 65.66 58.20
CA GLN A 86 -33.32 64.62 57.42
C GLN A 86 -34.29 63.53 56.98
N TRP A 87 -35.22 63.12 57.84
CA TRP A 87 -36.25 62.14 57.51
C TRP A 87 -37.19 62.65 56.41
N LYS A 88 -37.66 63.91 56.50
CA LYS A 88 -38.46 64.55 55.45
C LYS A 88 -37.71 64.65 54.12
N THR A 89 -36.42 64.96 54.17
CA THR A 89 -35.57 65.06 52.97
C THR A 89 -35.42 63.70 52.29
N LEU A 90 -35.15 62.64 53.06
CA LEU A 90 -35.05 61.28 52.51
C LEU A 90 -36.39 60.79 51.98
N SER A 91 -37.50 61.06 52.68
CA SER A 91 -38.85 60.74 52.19
C SER A 91 -39.15 61.46 50.86
N LYS A 92 -38.87 62.77 50.78
CA LYS A 92 -39.06 63.55 49.55
C LYS A 92 -38.25 62.99 48.39
N ASN A 93 -36.94 62.79 48.58
CA ASN A 93 -36.06 62.31 47.50
C ASN A 93 -36.44 60.90 47.04
N LEU A 94 -36.92 60.05 47.97
CA LEU A 94 -37.41 58.72 47.61
C LEU A 94 -38.70 58.81 46.78
N LYS A 95 -39.64 59.69 47.16
CA LYS A 95 -40.88 59.91 46.40
C LYS A 95 -40.61 60.49 45.01
N THR A 96 -39.78 61.53 44.91
CA THR A 96 -39.47 62.19 43.62
C THR A 96 -38.54 61.37 42.73
N GLY A 97 -37.81 60.39 43.29
CA GLY A 97 -36.83 59.59 42.55
C GLY A 97 -35.44 60.22 42.48
N ASP A 98 -35.21 61.33 43.18
CA ASP A 98 -33.91 62.04 43.23
C ASP A 98 -32.91 61.41 44.21
N MET A 99 -33.26 60.28 44.84
CA MET A 99 -32.38 59.57 45.77
C MET A 99 -31.33 58.74 45.03
N PHE A 100 -30.04 58.97 45.32
CA PHE A 100 -28.95 58.13 44.81
C PHE A 100 -28.95 56.74 45.46
N PHE A 101 -28.55 55.71 44.71
CA PHE A 101 -28.44 54.33 45.22
C PHE A 101 -27.46 54.19 46.39
N THR A 102 -26.37 54.97 46.40
CA THR A 102 -25.40 55.01 47.50
C THR A 102 -26.03 55.52 48.80
N ASP A 103 -26.90 56.53 48.70
CA ASP A 103 -27.68 57.04 49.84
C ASP A 103 -28.77 56.05 50.26
N PHE A 104 -29.41 55.40 49.31
CA PHE A 104 -30.40 54.35 49.59
C PHE A 104 -29.76 53.20 50.40
N GLU A 105 -28.63 52.66 49.95
CA GLU A 105 -27.92 51.57 50.63
C GLU A 105 -27.45 51.96 52.04
N LYS A 106 -26.94 53.19 52.18
CA LYS A 106 -26.51 53.75 53.46
C LYS A 106 -27.65 53.81 54.48
N TRP A 107 -28.83 54.25 54.06
CA TRP A 107 -29.95 54.49 54.97
C TRP A 107 -30.84 53.28 55.18
N PHE A 108 -31.19 52.56 54.12
CA PHE A 108 -32.13 51.44 54.19
C PHE A 108 -31.45 50.09 54.44
N LYS A 109 -30.15 49.92 54.11
CA LYS A 109 -29.41 48.63 54.11
C LYS A 109 -30.14 47.55 53.29
N THR A 110 -29.49 46.40 53.05
CA THR A 110 -30.08 45.25 52.34
C THR A 110 -31.21 44.61 53.16
N LYS A 111 -32.36 45.28 53.19
CA LYS A 111 -33.62 44.77 53.70
C LYS A 111 -34.37 44.10 52.56
N ASP A 112 -35.09 43.03 52.86
CA ASP A 112 -35.97 42.38 51.90
C ASP A 112 -37.12 43.31 51.48
N SER A 113 -37.70 43.03 50.30
CA SER A 113 -38.75 43.86 49.70
C SER A 113 -39.97 44.06 50.63
N SER A 114 -40.31 43.05 51.45
CA SER A 114 -41.46 43.13 52.38
C SER A 114 -41.19 44.10 53.54
N THR A 115 -39.95 44.17 54.01
CA THR A 115 -39.54 45.13 55.05
C THR A 115 -39.44 46.55 54.49
N LEU A 116 -38.94 46.71 53.26
CA LEU A 116 -38.88 48.02 52.59
C LEU A 116 -40.26 48.59 52.32
N GLU A 117 -41.22 47.76 51.87
CA GLU A 117 -42.60 48.20 51.66
C GLU A 117 -43.24 48.74 52.94
N LYS A 118 -43.04 48.05 54.08
CA LYS A 118 -43.53 48.50 55.39
C LYS A 118 -42.89 49.82 55.80
N GLU A 119 -41.59 49.98 55.61
CA GLU A 119 -40.89 51.24 55.91
C GLU A 119 -41.38 52.38 55.02
N PHE A 120 -41.58 52.15 53.72
CA PHE A 120 -42.05 53.18 52.78
C PHE A 120 -43.47 53.65 53.11
N ARG A 121 -44.35 52.76 53.57
CA ARG A 121 -45.68 53.12 54.06
C ARG A 121 -45.64 54.03 55.29
N LEU A 122 -44.61 53.91 56.13
CA LEU A 122 -44.43 54.77 57.31
C LEU A 122 -43.81 56.13 56.98
N LEU A 123 -43.28 56.32 55.75
CA LEU A 123 -42.72 57.60 55.29
C LEU A 123 -43.76 58.59 54.80
N ASP A 124 -45.03 58.15 54.73
CA ASP A 124 -46.11 58.98 54.25
C ASP A 124 -47.22 59.17 55.30
N ASN A 125 -47.41 60.43 55.71
CA ASN A 125 -48.51 60.83 56.59
C ASN A 125 -49.76 61.26 55.81
N GLU A 126 -49.71 61.29 54.47
CA GLU A 126 -50.78 61.81 53.60
C GLU A 126 -51.55 60.71 52.82
N GLY A 127 -51.10 59.45 52.86
CA GLY A 127 -51.84 58.27 52.37
C GLY A 127 -51.62 57.88 50.91
N ASP A 128 -50.71 58.52 50.19
CA ASP A 128 -50.30 58.15 48.84
C ASP A 128 -49.24 57.04 48.83
N THR A 129 -49.69 55.86 48.39
CA THR A 129 -48.86 54.65 48.26
C THR A 129 -48.53 54.30 46.80
N SER A 130 -48.92 55.13 45.84
CA SER A 130 -48.79 54.82 44.41
C SER A 130 -47.33 54.69 43.96
N TRP A 131 -46.44 55.53 44.49
CA TRP A 131 -44.99 55.54 44.20
C TRP A 131 -44.22 54.34 44.77
N ILE A 132 -44.78 53.66 45.78
CA ILE A 132 -44.08 52.59 46.52
C ILE A 132 -43.77 51.41 45.60
N LYS A 133 -44.74 50.99 44.77
CA LYS A 133 -44.56 49.87 43.84
C LYS A 133 -43.47 50.16 42.81
N GLU A 134 -43.46 51.38 42.29
CA GLU A 134 -42.46 51.81 41.30
C GLU A 134 -41.05 51.84 41.91
N ARG A 135 -40.88 52.36 43.14
CA ARG A 135 -39.57 52.38 43.81
C ARG A 135 -39.09 50.99 44.18
N LEU A 136 -39.96 50.10 44.67
CA LEU A 136 -39.59 48.71 44.94
C LEU A 136 -39.12 48.01 43.67
N TYR A 137 -39.80 48.23 42.55
CA TYR A 137 -39.38 47.71 41.25
C TYR A 137 -38.01 48.26 40.82
N GLN A 138 -37.78 49.57 40.92
CA GLN A 138 -36.47 50.18 40.58
C GLN A 138 -35.33 49.63 41.45
N ILE A 139 -35.57 49.37 42.74
CA ILE A 139 -34.59 48.80 43.66
C ILE A 139 -34.28 47.33 43.30
N GLU A 140 -35.30 46.55 42.93
CA GLU A 140 -35.14 45.17 42.46
C GLU A 140 -34.34 45.10 41.14
N GLN A 141 -34.63 46.00 40.19
CA GLN A 141 -33.88 46.12 38.94
C GLN A 141 -32.42 46.49 39.19
N HIS A 142 -32.15 47.46 40.08
CA HIS A 142 -30.78 47.81 40.46
C HIS A 142 -30.04 46.64 41.14
N GLY A 143 -30.72 45.88 42.00
CA GLY A 143 -30.16 44.67 42.61
C GLY A 143 -29.75 43.62 41.57
N THR A 144 -30.58 43.44 40.55
CA THR A 144 -30.31 42.54 39.42
C THR A 144 -29.10 43.02 38.60
N ILE A 145 -29.05 44.30 38.24
CA ILE A 145 -27.93 44.91 37.50
C ILE A 145 -26.61 44.83 38.30
N ARG A 146 -26.68 45.07 39.62
CA ARG A 146 -25.51 44.96 40.50
C ARG A 146 -25.04 43.51 40.65
N SER A 147 -25.94 42.52 40.64
CA SER A 147 -25.52 41.10 40.62
C SER A 147 -24.78 40.73 39.34
N CYS A 148 -25.07 41.40 38.22
CA CYS A 148 -24.40 41.17 36.94
C CYS A 148 -23.09 41.95 36.78
N THR A 149 -22.89 43.04 37.52
CA THR A 149 -21.70 43.91 37.43
C THR A 149 -20.79 43.82 38.67
N GLY A 150 -21.28 43.25 39.76
CA GLY A 150 -20.64 43.15 41.07
C GLY A 150 -20.05 41.78 41.33
N GLY A 151 -19.05 41.41 40.55
CA GLY A 151 -18.10 40.34 40.84
C GLY A 151 -16.83 40.62 40.04
N GLU A 152 -15.66 40.47 40.65
CA GLU A 152 -14.34 40.63 40.02
C GLU A 152 -14.04 39.59 38.91
N ASP A 153 -15.06 39.01 38.27
CA ASP A 153 -14.91 38.20 37.06
C ASP A 153 -15.22 39.07 35.84
N THR A 154 -14.23 39.83 35.40
CA THR A 154 -14.17 40.46 34.06
C THR A 154 -13.99 39.43 32.94
N VAL A 155 -14.27 38.16 33.20
CA VAL A 155 -14.07 37.02 32.29
C VAL A 155 -15.38 36.23 32.22
N MET A 156 -15.99 36.20 31.03
CA MET A 156 -17.27 35.53 30.80
C MET A 156 -17.07 34.00 30.76
N LYS A 157 -16.92 33.36 31.93
CA LYS A 157 -16.64 31.92 32.04
C LYS A 157 -17.85 31.02 31.74
N LYS A 158 -19.09 31.55 31.80
CA LYS A 158 -20.32 30.79 31.54
C LYS A 158 -21.36 31.64 30.82
N LEU A 159 -21.86 31.13 29.69
CA LEU A 159 -23.05 31.65 29.02
C LEU A 159 -24.27 30.97 29.66
N ASP A 160 -25.02 31.68 30.50
CA ASP A 160 -26.16 31.14 31.26
C ASP A 160 -27.48 31.87 30.95
N ASN A 161 -28.59 31.33 31.47
CA ASN A 161 -29.93 31.89 31.25
C ASN A 161 -30.08 33.29 31.88
N ASN A 162 -29.27 33.63 32.89
CA ASN A 162 -29.32 34.93 33.54
C ASN A 162 -28.76 36.02 32.63
N LEU A 163 -27.67 35.73 31.90
CA LEU A 163 -27.11 36.65 30.90
C LEU A 163 -28.11 36.95 29.76
N LEU A 164 -28.83 35.93 29.25
CA LEU A 164 -29.88 36.12 28.23
C LEU A 164 -31.03 37.00 28.74
N THR A 165 -31.41 36.83 30.00
CA THR A 165 -32.48 37.61 30.64
C THR A 165 -32.05 39.07 30.76
N THR A 166 -30.82 39.33 31.21
CA THR A 166 -30.23 40.67 31.29
C THR A 166 -30.11 41.35 29.92
N CYS A 167 -29.69 40.62 28.87
CA CYS A 167 -29.58 41.19 27.52
C CYS A 167 -30.94 41.44 26.85
N SER A 168 -31.98 40.68 27.19
CA SER A 168 -33.35 40.92 26.74
C SER A 168 -33.94 42.19 27.36
N ILE A 169 -33.61 42.46 28.63
CA ILE A 169 -34.02 43.66 29.37
C ILE A 169 -33.32 44.92 28.83
N LEU A 170 -32.09 44.80 28.30
CA LEU A 170 -31.31 45.90 27.72
C LEU A 170 -31.73 46.30 26.29
N GLY A 171 -32.78 45.69 25.73
CA GLY A 171 -33.53 46.23 24.58
C GLY A 171 -32.96 45.96 23.17
N GLY A 172 -31.98 45.06 23.01
CA GLY A 172 -31.30 44.83 21.72
C GLY A 172 -31.45 43.44 21.07
N ILE A 173 -32.07 42.46 21.76
CA ILE A 173 -32.18 41.08 21.28
C ILE A 173 -33.64 40.79 20.90
N THR A 174 -33.89 40.53 19.61
CA THR A 174 -35.21 40.08 19.13
C THR A 174 -35.46 38.62 19.54
N GLN A 175 -36.73 38.19 19.51
CA GLN A 175 -37.12 36.82 19.85
C GLN A 175 -36.34 35.77 19.07
N ASP A 176 -36.19 35.92 17.75
CA ASP A 176 -35.45 34.99 16.89
C ASP A 176 -33.95 34.90 17.27
N ARG A 177 -33.35 36.02 17.70
CA ARG A 177 -31.97 36.08 18.17
C ARG A 177 -31.82 35.39 19.52
N SER A 178 -32.80 35.54 20.41
CA SER A 178 -32.88 34.84 21.69
C SER A 178 -33.02 33.33 21.49
N GLU A 179 -33.90 32.90 20.58
CA GLU A 179 -34.07 31.49 20.23
C GLU A 179 -32.79 30.87 19.64
N CYS A 180 -32.10 31.59 18.76
CA CYS A 180 -30.79 31.17 18.25
C CYS A 180 -29.75 30.96 19.36
N LEU A 181 -29.69 31.88 20.34
CA LEU A 181 -28.78 31.77 21.48
C LEU A 181 -29.19 30.65 22.44
N GLN A 182 -30.49 30.44 22.66
CA GLN A 182 -30.98 29.31 23.46
C GLN A 182 -30.67 27.97 22.81
N VAL A 183 -30.80 27.88 21.49
CA VAL A 183 -30.40 26.69 20.73
C VAL A 183 -28.89 26.45 20.87
N PHE A 184 -28.07 27.49 20.75
CA PHE A 184 -26.63 27.38 20.96
C PHE A 184 -26.27 26.83 22.36
N ILE A 185 -26.96 27.28 23.41
CA ILE A 185 -26.80 26.75 24.78
C ILE A 185 -27.18 25.27 24.85
N LYS A 186 -28.27 24.86 24.19
CA LYS A 186 -28.69 23.45 24.13
C LYS A 186 -27.70 22.57 23.36
N CYS A 187 -26.94 23.13 22.44
CA CYS A 187 -25.89 22.45 21.68
C CYS A 187 -24.55 22.35 22.41
N LYS A 188 -24.51 22.61 23.72
CA LYS A 188 -23.31 22.58 24.57
C LYS A 188 -22.40 21.35 24.33
N PRO A 189 -22.89 20.10 24.24
CA PRO A 189 -22.02 18.94 23.98
C PRO A 189 -21.26 19.02 22.66
N LEU A 190 -21.91 19.47 21.58
CA LEU A 190 -21.28 19.68 20.28
C LEU A 190 -20.26 20.82 20.34
N VAL A 191 -20.61 21.92 21.03
CA VAL A 191 -19.74 23.08 21.19
C VAL A 191 -18.49 22.74 22.01
N ASP A 192 -18.63 22.01 23.11
CA ASP A 192 -17.51 21.57 23.93
C ASP A 192 -16.58 20.63 23.12
N TRP A 193 -17.13 19.71 22.32
CA TRP A 193 -16.35 18.84 21.41
C TRP A 193 -15.61 19.62 20.31
N ILE A 194 -16.21 20.67 19.74
CA ILE A 194 -15.53 21.56 18.77
C ILE A 194 -14.40 22.36 19.45
N LYS A 195 -14.64 22.82 20.68
CA LYS A 195 -13.65 23.59 21.48
C LYS A 195 -12.40 22.79 21.83
N GLU A 196 -12.52 21.49 22.09
CA GLU A 196 -11.35 20.61 22.29
C GLU A 196 -10.37 20.64 21.10
N SER A 197 -10.84 21.04 19.91
CA SER A 197 -10.05 21.09 18.67
C SER A 197 -9.56 22.50 18.30
N MET A 198 -9.77 23.51 19.15
CA MET A 198 -9.36 24.90 18.90
C MET A 198 -8.61 25.50 20.11
N PRO A 199 -7.61 26.38 19.90
CA PRO A 199 -6.87 27.00 21.00
C PRO A 199 -7.79 27.95 21.81
N GLU A 200 -7.71 27.85 23.14
CA GLU A 200 -8.45 28.70 24.06
C GLU A 200 -8.07 30.18 23.87
N LYS A 201 -9.05 31.02 23.53
CA LYS A 201 -8.95 32.48 23.65
C LYS A 201 -10.01 32.97 24.62
N GLU A 202 -9.57 33.73 25.61
CA GLU A 202 -10.47 34.39 26.57
C GLU A 202 -11.37 35.38 25.84
N CYS A 203 -12.66 35.41 26.22
CA CYS A 203 -13.66 36.26 25.60
C CYS A 203 -14.25 37.24 26.62
N ASP A 204 -14.12 38.54 26.36
CA ASP A 204 -14.78 39.59 27.12
C ASP A 204 -16.18 39.89 26.55
N THR A 205 -17.00 40.61 27.30
CA THR A 205 -18.41 40.90 26.95
C THR A 205 -18.55 41.71 25.67
N LYS A 206 -17.56 42.53 25.33
CA LYS A 206 -17.59 43.36 24.13
C LYS A 206 -17.31 42.52 22.88
N MET A 207 -16.29 41.67 22.92
CA MET A 207 -15.96 40.75 21.83
C MET A 207 -17.08 39.71 21.63
N PHE A 208 -17.75 39.27 22.70
CA PHE A 208 -18.92 38.41 22.60
C PHE A 208 -20.05 39.06 21.79
N LEU A 209 -20.43 40.29 22.13
CA LEU A 209 -21.49 41.02 21.41
C LEU A 209 -21.12 41.29 19.94
N GLU A 210 -19.86 41.63 19.65
CA GLU A 210 -19.37 41.79 18.27
C GLU A 210 -19.46 40.49 17.46
N LYS A 211 -19.17 39.33 18.08
CA LYS A 211 -19.33 38.03 17.41
C LYS A 211 -20.78 37.62 17.26
N CYS A 212 -21.64 37.95 18.22
CA CYS A 212 -23.08 37.73 18.08
C CYS A 212 -23.67 38.54 16.91
N GLU A 213 -23.21 39.77 16.66
CA GLU A 213 -23.61 40.55 15.47
C GLU A 213 -23.27 39.86 14.15
N VAL A 214 -22.13 39.16 14.08
CA VAL A 214 -21.77 38.35 12.90
C VAL A 214 -22.77 37.20 12.74
N VAL A 215 -23.07 36.49 13.83
CA VAL A 215 -24.05 35.38 13.81
C VAL A 215 -25.45 35.88 13.42
N TRP A 216 -25.86 37.05 13.91
CA TRP A 216 -27.17 37.63 13.58
C TRP A 216 -27.25 38.05 12.11
N LYS A 217 -26.16 38.52 11.49
CA LYS A 217 -26.12 38.79 10.04
C LYS A 217 -26.31 37.53 9.20
N GLU A 218 -25.74 36.41 9.63
CA GLU A 218 -25.88 35.10 8.95
C GLU A 218 -27.22 34.40 9.20
N LEU A 219 -27.90 34.75 10.30
CA LEU A 219 -29.22 34.22 10.65
C LEU A 219 -30.32 34.78 9.73
N VAL A 220 -30.19 36.03 9.28
CA VAL A 220 -31.17 36.71 8.40
C VAL A 220 -31.37 35.95 7.07
N PRO A 221 -30.33 35.59 6.30
CA PRO A 221 -30.49 34.79 5.08
C PRO A 221 -30.79 33.31 5.35
N ASN A 222 -30.49 32.79 6.54
CA ASN A 222 -30.65 31.36 6.88
C ASN A 222 -31.48 31.14 8.17
N PRO A 223 -32.81 31.31 8.13
CA PRO A 223 -33.66 31.22 9.33
C PRO A 223 -33.66 29.83 9.99
N GLN A 224 -33.35 28.77 9.24
CA GLN A 224 -33.28 27.39 9.74
C GLN A 224 -31.94 27.04 10.42
N LEU A 225 -30.99 27.98 10.52
CA LEU A 225 -29.68 27.74 11.11
C LEU A 225 -29.74 27.16 12.54
N PRO A 226 -30.64 27.62 13.44
CA PRO A 226 -30.79 27.02 14.77
C PRO A 226 -31.23 25.55 14.68
N GLN A 227 -32.18 25.24 13.80
CA GLN A 227 -32.67 23.87 13.62
C GLN A 227 -31.57 22.95 13.07
N LYS A 228 -30.78 23.42 12.10
CA LYS A 228 -29.62 22.69 11.58
C LYS A 228 -28.58 22.42 12.66
N LEU A 229 -28.32 23.39 13.55
CA LEU A 229 -27.36 23.22 14.65
C LEU A 229 -27.85 22.18 15.67
N LEU A 230 -29.15 22.16 15.97
CA LEU A 230 -29.78 21.12 16.79
C LEU A 230 -29.68 19.74 16.14
N ASP A 231 -29.98 19.64 14.85
CA ASP A 231 -29.94 18.36 14.13
C ASP A 231 -28.51 17.82 14.04
N THR A 232 -27.52 18.68 13.79
CA THR A 232 -26.10 18.32 13.88
C THR A 232 -25.71 17.85 15.29
N THR A 233 -26.24 18.49 16.34
CA THR A 233 -25.98 18.09 17.73
C THR A 233 -26.58 16.72 18.05
N ARG A 234 -27.76 16.40 17.51
CA ARG A 234 -28.37 15.06 17.64
C ARG A 234 -27.55 13.97 16.96
N GLN A 235 -26.80 14.33 15.92
CA GLN A 235 -25.87 13.45 15.21
C GLN A 235 -24.46 13.46 15.81
N LEU A 236 -24.25 14.00 17.02
CA LEU A 236 -22.93 14.08 17.65
C LEU A 236 -22.29 12.69 17.82
N ASP A 237 -23.06 11.66 18.19
CA ASP A 237 -22.55 10.28 18.31
C ASP A 237 -22.06 9.74 16.97
N TRP A 238 -22.77 10.07 15.89
CA TRP A 238 -22.33 9.74 14.52
C TRP A 238 -21.06 10.53 14.16
N LEU A 239 -20.98 11.84 14.43
CA LEU A 239 -19.78 12.66 14.18
C LEU A 239 -18.56 12.18 15.00
N GLN A 240 -18.76 11.77 16.25
CA GLN A 240 -17.73 11.19 17.10
C GLN A 240 -17.32 9.81 16.58
N SER A 241 -18.28 9.00 16.12
CA SER A 241 -18.01 7.75 15.43
C SER A 241 -17.18 8.01 14.17
N VAL A 242 -17.51 9.01 13.35
CA VAL A 242 -16.73 9.44 12.18
C VAL A 242 -15.34 9.94 12.58
N LYS A 243 -15.16 10.73 13.64
CA LYS A 243 -13.83 11.11 14.17
C LYS A 243 -13.01 9.91 14.67
N LYS A 244 -13.66 8.91 15.27
CA LYS A 244 -13.02 7.65 15.71
C LYS A 244 -12.75 6.70 14.54
N SER A 245 -13.56 6.76 13.48
CA SER A 245 -13.47 5.93 12.27
C SER A 245 -12.81 6.65 11.08
N HIS A 246 -12.38 7.90 11.28
CA HIS A 246 -11.50 8.66 10.39
C HIS A 246 -10.12 7.99 10.20
N GLY A 247 -9.94 6.78 10.72
CA GLY A 247 -8.84 5.87 10.45
C GLY A 247 -9.26 4.47 9.96
N SER A 248 -10.39 4.26 9.28
CA SER A 248 -10.82 2.88 8.98
C SER A 248 -10.44 2.32 7.60
N VAL A 249 -10.44 3.11 6.51
CA VAL A 249 -10.05 2.61 5.17
C VAL A 249 -9.23 3.61 4.34
N GLU A 250 -9.61 4.89 4.28
CA GLU A 250 -8.91 5.89 3.45
C GLU A 250 -7.52 6.25 4.01
N VAL A 251 -7.46 6.61 5.30
CA VAL A 251 -6.19 6.92 6.00
C VAL A 251 -5.31 5.68 6.12
N THR A 252 -5.89 4.48 6.26
CA THR A 252 -5.10 3.23 6.30
C THR A 252 -4.58 2.84 4.92
N SER A 253 -5.34 3.04 3.84
CA SER A 253 -4.86 2.76 2.48
C SER A 253 -3.79 3.76 2.03
N LEU A 254 -3.97 5.06 2.33
CA LEU A 254 -2.95 6.08 2.05
C LEU A 254 -1.69 5.85 2.89
N ALA A 255 -1.82 5.54 4.18
CA ALA A 255 -0.67 5.17 5.01
C ALA A 255 0.01 3.87 4.55
N GLN A 256 -0.76 2.90 4.03
CA GLN A 256 -0.19 1.71 3.39
C GLN A 256 0.62 2.08 2.15
N ALA A 257 0.07 2.91 1.25
CA ALA A 257 0.79 3.38 0.08
C ALA A 257 2.07 4.13 0.46
N GLU A 258 2.01 5.03 1.45
CA GLU A 258 3.15 5.77 1.98
C GLU A 258 4.21 4.83 2.58
N ALA A 259 3.81 3.85 3.40
CA ALA A 259 4.72 2.87 4.00
C ALA A 259 5.40 1.98 2.95
N ILE A 260 4.64 1.52 1.94
CA ILE A 260 5.15 0.74 0.80
C ILE A 260 6.13 1.59 0.00
N ASN A 261 5.77 2.83 -0.31
CA ASN A 261 6.64 3.76 -1.02
C ASN A 261 7.93 4.04 -0.25
N GLY A 262 7.87 4.16 1.07
CA GLY A 262 9.04 4.48 1.88
C GLY A 262 9.98 3.30 2.12
N LYS A 263 9.44 2.10 2.40
CA LYS A 263 10.24 0.95 2.86
C LYS A 263 9.88 -0.38 2.23
N GLY A 264 8.96 -0.40 1.27
CA GLY A 264 8.53 -1.61 0.59
C GLY A 264 9.66 -2.31 -0.14
N ILE A 265 9.61 -3.65 -0.13
CA ILE A 265 10.51 -4.54 -0.83
C ILE A 265 9.68 -5.45 -1.73
N TYR A 266 9.56 -5.08 -3.01
CA TYR A 266 8.93 -5.95 -4.01
C TYR A 266 9.85 -7.10 -4.36
N GLN A 267 9.29 -8.29 -4.53
CA GLN A 267 9.98 -9.47 -5.00
C GLN A 267 9.21 -10.06 -6.19
N VAL A 268 9.93 -10.33 -7.28
CA VAL A 268 9.37 -10.90 -8.51
C VAL A 268 10.19 -12.11 -8.93
N GLY A 269 9.54 -13.20 -9.36
CA GLY A 269 10.19 -14.39 -9.91
C GLY A 269 9.88 -15.67 -9.14
N ASN A 270 10.83 -16.61 -9.07
CA ASN A 270 10.67 -17.86 -8.32
C ASN A 270 10.98 -17.65 -6.82
N LEU A 271 9.96 -17.28 -6.04
CA LEU A 271 10.12 -16.85 -4.64
C LEU A 271 10.34 -17.99 -3.64
N GLU A 272 9.82 -19.19 -3.93
CA GLU A 272 9.86 -20.34 -3.03
C GLU A 272 10.73 -21.48 -3.55
N LYS A 273 11.56 -21.23 -4.58
CA LYS A 273 12.36 -22.26 -5.28
C LYS A 273 11.52 -23.46 -5.70
N LYS A 274 10.29 -23.21 -6.10
CA LYS A 274 9.37 -24.26 -6.54
C LYS A 274 9.69 -24.64 -7.97
N THR A 275 9.65 -25.94 -8.25
CA THR A 275 9.47 -26.43 -9.62
C THR A 275 8.00 -26.26 -9.96
N PHE A 276 7.69 -25.33 -10.85
CA PHE A 276 6.32 -25.07 -11.23
C PHE A 276 5.78 -26.25 -12.07
N LEU A 277 4.81 -26.99 -11.54
CA LEU A 277 4.12 -28.07 -12.26
C LEU A 277 3.07 -27.54 -13.26
N LYS A 278 2.74 -26.25 -13.16
CA LYS A 278 1.80 -25.51 -14.01
C LYS A 278 2.34 -24.09 -14.17
N ILE A 279 1.96 -23.40 -15.25
CA ILE A 279 2.30 -21.99 -15.46
C ILE A 279 1.88 -21.19 -14.21
N PRO A 280 2.83 -20.47 -13.57
CA PRO A 280 2.55 -19.79 -12.30
C PRO A 280 1.60 -18.61 -12.48
N GLU A 281 0.77 -18.33 -11.47
CA GLU A 281 -0.08 -17.15 -11.45
C GLU A 281 0.68 -15.91 -10.93
N LEU A 282 0.09 -14.72 -11.07
CA LEU A 282 0.72 -13.50 -10.55
C LEU A 282 0.91 -13.55 -9.02
N THR A 283 0.01 -14.22 -8.30
CA THR A 283 0.10 -14.42 -6.85
C THR A 283 1.26 -15.33 -6.43
N ASP A 284 1.77 -16.18 -7.34
CA ASP A 284 2.88 -17.09 -7.06
C ASP A 284 4.25 -16.44 -7.31
N VAL A 285 4.29 -15.43 -8.17
CA VAL A 285 5.54 -14.80 -8.63
C VAL A 285 5.76 -13.40 -8.09
N LEU A 286 4.77 -12.80 -7.41
CA LEU A 286 4.83 -11.42 -6.93
C LEU A 286 4.43 -11.31 -5.46
N GLU A 287 5.37 -10.85 -4.65
CA GLU A 287 5.16 -10.52 -3.24
C GLU A 287 5.75 -9.15 -2.89
N LEU A 288 5.20 -8.52 -1.85
CA LEU A 288 5.75 -7.30 -1.27
C LEU A 288 5.92 -7.48 0.23
N ARG A 289 7.04 -7.01 0.77
CA ARG A 289 7.28 -6.96 2.22
C ARG A 289 7.56 -5.54 2.67
N VAL A 290 7.03 -5.16 3.83
CA VAL A 290 7.31 -3.86 4.48
C VAL A 290 7.96 -4.14 5.83
N PRO A 291 9.23 -3.77 6.05
CA PRO A 291 9.92 -3.99 7.33
C PRO A 291 9.24 -3.22 8.48
N GLU A 292 9.04 -3.86 9.63
CA GLU A 292 8.51 -3.20 10.83
C GLU A 292 9.52 -2.22 11.43
N GLU A 293 9.02 -1.11 11.97
CA GLU A 293 9.73 -0.36 13.01
C GLU A 293 9.38 -0.97 14.38
N GLU A 294 10.38 -1.15 15.25
CA GLU A 294 10.18 -1.65 16.62
C GLU A 294 9.15 -0.77 17.36
N GLY A 295 7.91 -1.27 17.50
CA GLY A 295 6.85 -0.61 18.29
C GLY A 295 5.44 -0.59 17.70
N ASN A 296 5.24 -0.90 16.41
CA ASN A 296 3.91 -0.87 15.76
C ASN A 296 3.38 -2.27 15.39
N MET A 297 2.57 -2.88 16.27
CA MET A 297 1.94 -4.21 16.06
C MET A 297 0.72 -4.21 15.10
N ALA A 298 0.56 -3.22 14.21
CA ALA A 298 -0.72 -3.00 13.52
C ALA A 298 -0.69 -3.05 11.98
N GLN A 299 0.44 -3.28 11.32
CA GLN A 299 0.49 -3.34 9.84
C GLN A 299 0.76 -4.76 9.33
N ARG A 300 0.03 -5.18 8.30
CA ARG A 300 0.41 -6.37 7.53
C ARG A 300 1.75 -6.05 6.85
N ASN A 301 2.79 -6.83 7.17
CA ASN A 301 4.14 -6.60 6.63
C ASN A 301 4.42 -7.41 5.38
N HIS A 302 3.44 -8.17 4.91
CA HIS A 302 3.54 -9.05 3.77
C HIS A 302 2.26 -8.96 2.96
N TYR A 303 2.42 -8.67 1.68
CA TYR A 303 1.33 -8.52 0.72
C TYR A 303 1.56 -9.46 -0.46
N ARG A 304 0.52 -10.21 -0.80
CA ARG A 304 0.41 -10.95 -2.06
C ARG A 304 -0.20 -10.07 -3.15
N TYR A 305 -0.09 -10.48 -4.40
CA TYR A 305 -0.62 -9.71 -5.53
C TYR A 305 -2.11 -9.36 -5.41
N ASP A 306 -2.97 -10.29 -4.99
CA ASP A 306 -4.40 -10.06 -4.77
C ASP A 306 -4.68 -8.93 -3.77
N GLN A 307 -3.88 -8.87 -2.70
CA GLN A 307 -3.97 -7.83 -1.68
C GLN A 307 -3.45 -6.47 -2.17
N LEU A 308 -2.41 -6.48 -3.03
CA LEU A 308 -1.90 -5.27 -3.68
C LEU A 308 -2.91 -4.72 -4.70
N HIS A 309 -3.54 -5.59 -5.46
CA HIS A 309 -4.58 -5.23 -6.42
C HIS A 309 -5.85 -4.70 -5.71
N ASP A 310 -6.23 -5.28 -4.57
CA ASP A 310 -7.28 -4.72 -3.71
C ASP A 310 -6.90 -3.33 -3.16
N LEU A 311 -5.65 -3.16 -2.69
CA LEU A 311 -5.16 -1.86 -2.25
C LEU A 311 -5.18 -0.83 -3.38
N GLN A 312 -4.74 -1.20 -4.59
CA GLN A 312 -4.86 -0.37 -5.80
C GLN A 312 -6.32 0.02 -6.06
N SER A 313 -7.24 -0.94 -6.03
CA SER A 313 -8.68 -0.68 -6.24
C SER A 313 -9.25 0.29 -5.19
N ARG A 314 -8.88 0.12 -3.92
CA ARG A 314 -9.26 1.05 -2.83
C ARG A 314 -8.67 2.44 -3.04
N LEU A 315 -7.40 2.54 -3.40
CA LEU A 315 -6.72 3.83 -3.63
C LEU A 315 -7.30 4.58 -4.83
N MET A 316 -7.69 3.89 -5.90
CA MET A 316 -8.38 4.51 -7.06
C MET A 316 -9.68 5.21 -6.68
N LEU A 317 -10.41 4.71 -5.67
CA LEU A 317 -11.66 5.31 -5.21
C LEU A 317 -11.43 6.54 -4.30
N VAL A 318 -10.30 6.58 -3.59
CA VAL A 318 -9.99 7.58 -2.56
C VAL A 318 -9.19 8.77 -3.13
N ALA A 319 -8.28 8.53 -4.07
CA ALA A 319 -7.36 9.54 -4.61
C ALA A 319 -8.06 10.71 -5.33
N GLY A 320 -9.28 10.50 -5.85
CA GLY A 320 -10.07 11.55 -6.50
C GLY A 320 -10.57 12.67 -5.57
N LYS A 321 -10.45 12.51 -4.24
CA LYS A 321 -11.05 13.42 -3.24
C LYS A 321 -10.05 14.10 -2.30
N ALA A 322 -8.78 13.70 -2.29
CA ALA A 322 -7.76 14.25 -1.40
C ALA A 322 -6.55 14.77 -2.18
N GLU A 323 -6.21 16.05 -2.06
CA GLU A 323 -4.96 16.61 -2.62
C GLU A 323 -3.73 16.11 -1.87
N LYS A 324 -3.86 15.80 -0.57
CA LYS A 324 -2.77 15.30 0.27
C LYS A 324 -2.60 13.79 0.08
N GLY A 325 -1.41 13.35 -0.32
CA GLY A 325 -1.06 11.94 -0.56
C GLY A 325 -1.24 11.47 -2.01
N LYS A 326 -1.62 12.37 -2.93
CA LYS A 326 -1.78 12.04 -4.35
C LYS A 326 -0.48 11.52 -4.97
N ASP A 327 0.65 12.18 -4.72
CA ASP A 327 1.95 11.78 -5.25
C ASP A 327 2.36 10.37 -4.79
N ASP A 328 2.00 9.99 -3.55
CA ASP A 328 2.23 8.65 -3.04
C ASP A 328 1.36 7.61 -3.72
N VAL A 329 0.09 7.92 -3.97
CA VAL A 329 -0.80 7.03 -4.73
C VAL A 329 -0.29 6.86 -6.15
N ASP A 330 0.02 7.95 -6.85
CA ASP A 330 0.49 7.92 -8.23
C ASP A 330 1.80 7.13 -8.35
N ARG A 331 2.72 7.31 -7.40
CA ARG A 331 3.97 6.53 -7.34
C ARG A 331 3.71 5.05 -7.07
N PHE A 332 2.83 4.72 -6.12
CA PHE A 332 2.48 3.33 -5.82
C PHE A 332 1.88 2.65 -7.06
N MET A 333 0.95 3.31 -7.76
CA MET A 333 0.35 2.78 -8.98
C MET A 333 1.39 2.51 -10.06
N LEU A 334 2.28 3.49 -10.30
CA LEU A 334 3.29 3.38 -11.34
C LEU A 334 4.27 2.23 -11.06
N ILE A 335 4.69 2.06 -9.80
CA ILE A 335 5.55 0.95 -9.40
C ILE A 335 4.79 -0.38 -9.54
N LEU A 336 3.57 -0.47 -9.01
CA LEU A 336 2.78 -1.70 -9.06
C LEU A 336 2.51 -2.14 -10.51
N ASP A 337 2.07 -1.24 -11.39
CA ASP A 337 1.84 -1.54 -12.80
C ASP A 337 3.12 -2.04 -13.49
N SER A 338 4.26 -1.41 -13.18
CA SER A 338 5.57 -1.82 -13.73
C SER A 338 6.00 -3.20 -13.24
N VAL A 339 5.78 -3.50 -11.96
CA VAL A 339 6.10 -4.79 -11.35
C VAL A 339 5.17 -5.88 -11.86
N VAL A 340 3.89 -5.60 -12.06
CA VAL A 340 2.91 -6.52 -12.66
C VAL A 340 3.29 -6.83 -14.11
N ARG A 341 3.71 -5.83 -14.88
CA ARG A 341 4.25 -6.04 -16.24
C ARG A 341 5.46 -6.97 -16.21
N LEU A 342 6.41 -6.72 -15.31
CA LEU A 342 7.60 -7.57 -15.13
C LEU A 342 7.22 -9.02 -14.75
N GLY A 343 6.29 -9.19 -13.81
CA GLY A 343 5.79 -10.51 -13.40
C GLY A 343 5.09 -11.26 -14.53
N ASN A 344 4.31 -10.55 -15.36
CA ASN A 344 3.65 -11.15 -16.52
C ASN A 344 4.64 -11.60 -17.60
N ILE A 345 5.70 -10.83 -17.88
CA ILE A 345 6.71 -11.27 -18.86
C ILE A 345 7.56 -12.42 -18.31
N TYR A 346 7.88 -12.41 -17.02
CA TYR A 346 8.53 -13.54 -16.35
C TYR A 346 7.71 -14.83 -16.49
N LYS A 347 6.40 -14.77 -16.21
CA LYS A 347 5.49 -15.91 -16.40
C LYS A 347 5.52 -16.46 -17.83
N LYS A 348 5.56 -15.59 -18.83
CA LYS A 348 5.67 -16.00 -20.24
C LYS A 348 6.99 -16.72 -20.50
N LEU A 349 8.12 -16.17 -20.05
CA LEU A 349 9.43 -16.83 -20.18
C LEU A 349 9.47 -18.23 -19.54
N VAL A 350 8.83 -18.40 -18.39
CA VAL A 350 8.70 -19.71 -17.72
C VAL A 350 7.79 -20.65 -18.51
N ALA A 351 6.65 -20.17 -19.01
CA ALA A 351 5.73 -20.96 -19.82
C ALA A 351 6.36 -21.41 -21.15
N GLU A 352 7.25 -20.61 -21.72
CA GLU A 352 8.01 -20.94 -22.92
C GLU A 352 9.30 -21.75 -22.62
N GLY A 353 9.46 -22.25 -21.39
CA GLY A 353 10.54 -23.19 -21.05
C GLY A 353 11.95 -22.58 -21.05
N CYS A 354 12.08 -21.27 -20.90
CA CYS A 354 13.40 -20.61 -20.89
C CYS A 354 14.17 -20.90 -19.60
N VAL A 355 15.16 -21.80 -19.67
CA VAL A 355 15.86 -22.34 -18.50
C VAL A 355 16.66 -21.30 -17.70
N LEU A 356 17.10 -20.20 -18.30
CA LEU A 356 17.80 -19.13 -17.59
C LEU A 356 16.94 -18.52 -16.49
N PHE A 357 15.63 -18.45 -16.70
CA PHE A 357 14.69 -17.79 -15.79
C PHE A 357 14.01 -18.77 -14.81
N SER A 358 14.33 -20.06 -14.85
CA SER A 358 13.71 -21.09 -14.00
C SER A 358 13.81 -20.79 -12.50
N GLN A 359 14.95 -20.28 -12.05
CA GLN A 359 15.20 -19.91 -10.65
C GLN A 359 15.45 -18.42 -10.45
N TRP A 360 15.18 -17.63 -11.49
CA TRP A 360 15.39 -16.19 -11.45
C TRP A 360 14.42 -15.51 -10.48
N HIS A 361 14.95 -14.57 -9.71
CA HIS A 361 14.16 -13.65 -8.91
C HIS A 361 14.87 -12.31 -8.75
N VAL A 362 14.09 -11.26 -8.51
CA VAL A 362 14.58 -9.90 -8.29
C VAL A 362 13.91 -9.27 -7.09
N LYS A 363 14.66 -8.47 -6.32
CA LYS A 363 14.14 -7.64 -5.24
C LYS A 363 14.30 -6.16 -5.57
N PHE A 364 13.25 -5.38 -5.40
CA PHE A 364 13.27 -3.92 -5.53
C PHE A 364 12.99 -3.24 -4.21
N LEU A 365 13.86 -2.33 -3.79
CA LEU A 365 13.73 -1.57 -2.55
C LEU A 365 13.19 -0.18 -2.89
N CYS A 366 11.98 0.14 -2.44
CA CYS A 366 11.28 1.40 -2.73
C CYS A 366 11.86 2.61 -1.98
N ASP A 367 12.73 2.39 -1.00
CA ASP A 367 13.36 3.44 -0.20
C ASP A 367 14.22 4.37 -1.07
N LYS A 368 13.79 5.63 -1.20
CA LYS A 368 14.44 6.65 -2.05
C LYS A 368 15.84 7.04 -1.55
N ASP A 369 16.13 6.83 -0.27
CA ASP A 369 17.45 7.15 0.30
C ASP A 369 18.50 6.10 -0.09
N ARG A 370 18.07 4.95 -0.64
CA ARG A 370 18.96 3.86 -1.05
C ARG A 370 19.33 3.97 -2.52
N LYS A 371 20.62 4.24 -2.75
CA LYS A 371 21.20 4.19 -4.10
C LYS A 371 21.08 2.81 -4.75
N ALA A 372 21.28 1.71 -4.01
CA ALA A 372 21.12 0.36 -4.53
C ALA A 372 19.69 -0.11 -4.33
N CYS A 373 18.92 -0.16 -5.41
CA CYS A 373 17.46 -0.35 -5.36
C CYS A 373 16.98 -1.65 -6.02
N ALA A 374 17.82 -2.34 -6.80
CA ALA A 374 17.46 -3.60 -7.46
C ALA A 374 18.53 -4.68 -7.23
N PHE A 375 18.08 -5.90 -7.00
CA PHE A 375 18.92 -7.06 -6.66
C PHE A 375 18.43 -8.27 -7.44
N ILE A 376 19.14 -8.62 -8.52
CA ILE A 376 18.76 -9.69 -9.46
C ILE A 376 19.61 -10.92 -9.19
N ASN A 377 18.97 -12.07 -9.12
CA ASN A 377 19.61 -13.36 -8.88
C ASN A 377 19.00 -14.41 -9.81
N PHE A 378 19.84 -15.26 -10.41
CA PHE A 378 19.41 -16.30 -11.37
C PHE A 378 19.19 -17.67 -10.72
N GLY A 379 19.37 -17.78 -9.40
CA GLY A 379 19.18 -19.00 -8.60
C GLY A 379 20.41 -19.90 -8.47
N PHE A 380 21.50 -19.53 -9.15
CA PHE A 380 22.73 -20.32 -9.23
C PHE A 380 23.86 -19.65 -8.42
N GLY A 381 24.61 -20.44 -7.63
CA GLY A 381 25.76 -20.01 -6.83
C GLY A 381 25.46 -19.45 -5.42
N GLU A 382 26.50 -18.98 -4.71
CA GLU A 382 26.35 -18.33 -3.39
C GLU A 382 25.53 -17.03 -3.47
N GLU A 383 24.84 -16.63 -2.38
CA GLU A 383 24.04 -15.38 -2.30
C GLU A 383 24.80 -14.11 -2.75
N ARG A 384 26.14 -14.19 -2.81
CA ARG A 384 27.06 -13.12 -3.20
C ARG A 384 27.00 -12.74 -4.69
N LEU A 385 26.49 -13.60 -5.58
CA LEU A 385 26.45 -13.35 -7.04
C LEU A 385 25.26 -12.52 -7.53
N THR A 386 24.67 -11.74 -6.62
CA THR A 386 23.52 -10.90 -6.93
C THR A 386 23.94 -9.66 -7.72
N LEU A 387 23.40 -9.48 -8.92
CA LEU A 387 23.57 -8.27 -9.72
C LEU A 387 22.80 -7.12 -9.08
N LYS A 388 23.48 -5.99 -8.87
CA LYS A 388 22.89 -4.81 -8.19
C LYS A 388 22.68 -3.67 -9.18
N GLY A 389 21.45 -3.15 -9.21
CA GLY A 389 21.12 -1.91 -9.89
C GLY A 389 21.21 -0.73 -8.93
N ARG A 390 21.99 0.29 -9.31
CA ARG A 390 22.09 1.54 -8.57
C ARG A 390 21.50 2.71 -9.36
N ILE A 391 20.88 3.59 -8.61
CA ILE A 391 20.34 4.86 -9.08
C ILE A 391 21.38 5.94 -8.78
N ASP A 392 21.87 6.58 -9.83
CA ASP A 392 22.93 7.60 -9.74
C ASP A 392 22.39 9.03 -9.94
N GLU A 393 21.16 9.19 -10.44
CA GLU A 393 20.53 10.49 -10.70
C GLU A 393 19.51 10.86 -9.61
N GLU A 394 19.49 12.13 -9.20
CA GLU A 394 18.68 12.64 -8.06
C GLU A 394 17.16 12.47 -8.23
N ASN A 395 16.66 12.24 -9.45
CA ASN A 395 15.23 12.09 -9.74
C ASN A 395 14.81 10.68 -10.18
N HIS A 396 15.73 9.72 -10.20
CA HIS A 396 15.40 8.35 -10.54
C HIS A 396 15.06 7.55 -9.27
N ASP A 397 14.19 6.56 -9.45
CA ASP A 397 13.71 5.67 -8.39
C ASP A 397 13.45 4.27 -8.99
N VAL A 398 12.98 3.30 -8.20
CA VAL A 398 12.58 1.96 -8.67
C VAL A 398 11.63 2.02 -9.89
N SER A 399 10.82 3.07 -9.98
CA SER A 399 9.98 3.40 -11.14
C SER A 399 10.72 3.50 -12.47
N PHE A 400 12.04 3.69 -12.47
CA PHE A 400 12.86 3.78 -13.69
C PHE A 400 13.52 2.45 -14.07
N ILE A 401 14.03 1.70 -13.10
CA ILE A 401 14.72 0.42 -13.35
C ILE A 401 13.74 -0.71 -13.69
N ILE A 402 12.57 -0.76 -13.04
CA ILE A 402 11.61 -1.85 -13.25
C ILE A 402 11.12 -1.89 -14.71
N PRO A 403 10.69 -0.77 -15.33
CA PRO A 403 10.30 -0.77 -16.74
C PRO A 403 11.43 -1.14 -17.70
N LYS A 404 12.68 -0.73 -17.41
CA LYS A 404 13.84 -1.11 -18.24
C LYS A 404 14.12 -2.61 -18.14
N LEU A 405 14.03 -3.18 -16.95
CA LEU A 405 14.19 -4.63 -16.75
C LEU A 405 13.05 -5.41 -17.42
N ALA A 406 11.80 -4.92 -17.33
CA ALA A 406 10.67 -5.52 -18.02
C ALA A 406 10.86 -5.54 -19.54
N ARG A 407 11.32 -4.43 -20.14
CA ARG A 407 11.67 -4.36 -21.57
C ARG A 407 12.78 -5.32 -21.95
N PHE A 408 13.80 -5.46 -21.10
CA PHE A 408 14.86 -6.43 -21.33
C PHE A 408 14.31 -7.87 -21.35
N LEU A 409 13.49 -8.26 -20.37
CA LEU A 409 12.85 -9.59 -20.36
C LEU A 409 11.91 -9.79 -21.56
N GLU A 410 11.23 -8.75 -22.03
CA GLU A 410 10.40 -8.81 -23.25
C GLU A 410 11.25 -9.12 -24.48
N GLN A 411 12.43 -8.50 -24.61
CA GLN A 411 13.37 -8.79 -25.69
C GLN A 411 13.98 -10.21 -25.57
N CYS A 412 14.26 -10.67 -24.35
CA CYS A 412 14.68 -12.06 -24.13
C CYS A 412 13.61 -13.04 -24.60
N HIS A 413 12.34 -12.77 -24.27
CA HIS A 413 11.21 -13.59 -24.66
C HIS A 413 11.06 -13.67 -26.19
N GLU A 414 11.11 -12.52 -26.88
CA GLU A 414 11.06 -12.50 -28.36
C GLU A 414 12.21 -13.31 -28.98
N LYS A 415 13.45 -13.09 -28.53
CA LYS A 415 14.62 -13.82 -29.03
C LYS A 415 14.57 -15.32 -28.71
N TRP A 416 13.98 -15.69 -27.58
CA TRP A 416 13.79 -17.09 -27.18
C TRP A 416 12.76 -17.78 -28.09
N LEU A 417 11.63 -17.13 -28.37
CA LEU A 417 10.65 -17.63 -29.32
C LEU A 417 11.26 -17.81 -30.71
N ASP A 418 12.03 -16.85 -31.19
CA ASP A 418 12.75 -16.95 -32.47
C ASP A 418 13.74 -18.12 -32.47
N TYR A 419 14.49 -18.32 -31.38
CA TYR A 419 15.41 -19.46 -31.22
C TYR A 419 14.66 -20.79 -31.30
N ILE A 420 13.55 -20.94 -30.58
CA ILE A 420 12.74 -22.15 -30.61
C ILE A 420 12.11 -22.38 -32.00
N ASP A 421 11.59 -21.34 -32.64
CA ASP A 421 11.05 -21.43 -34.02
C ASP A 421 12.11 -21.95 -35.00
N GLN A 422 13.32 -21.38 -34.95
CA GLN A 422 14.45 -21.81 -35.78
C GLN A 422 14.85 -23.27 -35.51
N LYS A 423 14.90 -23.69 -34.24
CA LYS A 423 15.22 -25.09 -33.90
C LYS A 423 14.11 -26.05 -34.35
N ARG A 424 12.83 -25.69 -34.18
CA ARG A 424 11.68 -26.48 -34.67
C ARG A 424 11.64 -26.59 -36.19
N GLU A 425 12.11 -25.57 -36.90
CA GLU A 425 12.25 -25.58 -38.36
C GLU A 425 13.43 -26.45 -38.81
N LYS A 426 14.56 -26.41 -38.09
CA LYS A 426 15.75 -27.22 -38.40
C LYS A 426 15.57 -28.70 -38.04
N TYR A 427 14.93 -29.00 -36.91
CA TYR A 427 14.72 -30.34 -36.37
C TYR A 427 13.24 -30.65 -36.29
N TYR A 428 12.72 -31.21 -37.39
CA TYR A 428 11.29 -31.45 -37.55
C TYR A 428 10.67 -32.28 -36.40
N CYS A 429 11.39 -33.28 -35.87
CA CYS A 429 10.88 -34.14 -34.80
C CYS A 429 10.62 -33.40 -33.47
N LEU A 430 11.11 -32.16 -33.29
CA LEU A 430 10.70 -31.32 -32.16
C LEU A 430 9.19 -31.00 -32.23
N ASN A 431 8.61 -30.95 -33.43
CA ASN A 431 7.19 -30.67 -33.65
C ASN A 431 6.26 -31.83 -33.26
N PHE A 432 6.73 -32.87 -32.57
CA PHE A 432 5.87 -33.84 -31.90
C PHE A 432 5.59 -33.48 -30.44
N PHE A 433 6.29 -32.48 -29.89
CA PHE A 433 6.27 -32.17 -28.48
C PHE A 433 5.96 -30.69 -28.23
N THR A 434 5.09 -30.48 -27.24
CA THR A 434 4.90 -29.17 -26.58
C THR A 434 6.18 -28.72 -25.90
N ILE A 435 6.28 -27.42 -25.60
CA ILE A 435 7.43 -26.86 -24.87
C ILE A 435 7.62 -27.57 -23.53
N ASP A 436 6.55 -27.80 -22.77
CA ASP A 436 6.61 -28.53 -21.48
C ASP A 436 7.18 -29.94 -21.66
N GLN A 437 6.74 -30.65 -22.71
CA GLN A 437 7.25 -31.99 -23.02
C GLN A 437 8.71 -31.96 -23.46
N MET A 438 9.14 -30.95 -24.23
CA MET A 438 10.53 -30.76 -24.60
C MET A 438 11.40 -30.55 -23.36
N VAL A 439 11.00 -29.68 -22.43
CA VAL A 439 11.73 -29.43 -21.18
C VAL A 439 11.85 -30.72 -20.35
N ILE A 440 10.77 -31.51 -20.26
CA ILE A 440 10.80 -32.82 -19.58
C ILE A 440 11.81 -33.75 -20.27
N LEU A 441 11.76 -33.88 -21.59
CA LEU A 441 12.70 -34.71 -22.34
C LEU A 441 14.15 -34.23 -22.15
N GLN A 442 14.41 -32.92 -22.15
CA GLN A 442 15.75 -32.38 -21.92
C GLN A 442 16.32 -32.76 -20.54
N GLN A 443 15.48 -32.75 -19.51
CA GLN A 443 15.86 -33.09 -18.13
C GLN A 443 15.97 -34.60 -17.89
N GLU A 444 15.20 -35.42 -18.60
CA GLU A 444 15.20 -36.87 -18.41
C GLU A 444 16.20 -37.59 -19.32
N LEU A 445 16.37 -37.14 -20.56
CA LEU A 445 17.27 -37.81 -21.52
C LEU A 445 18.75 -37.66 -21.12
N VAL A 446 19.13 -36.55 -20.48
CA VAL A 446 20.49 -36.37 -19.96
C VAL A 446 20.85 -37.41 -18.88
N LYS A 447 19.84 -37.95 -18.19
CA LYS A 447 20.03 -38.98 -17.14
C LYS A 447 20.32 -40.36 -17.72
N VAL A 448 19.98 -40.62 -19.00
CA VAL A 448 20.21 -41.93 -19.63
C VAL A 448 21.70 -42.22 -19.66
N GLY A 449 22.14 -43.32 -19.05
CA GLY A 449 23.56 -43.68 -18.93
C GLY A 449 24.29 -43.00 -17.77
N SER A 450 23.60 -42.19 -16.96
CA SER A 450 24.11 -41.61 -15.72
C SER A 450 23.80 -42.50 -14.50
N ALA A 451 24.26 -42.09 -13.32
CA ALA A 451 23.91 -42.77 -12.06
C ALA A 451 22.41 -42.69 -11.70
N GLN A 452 21.66 -41.77 -12.30
CA GLN A 452 20.22 -41.64 -12.11
C GLN A 452 19.46 -42.27 -13.27
N GLU A 453 18.44 -43.08 -12.99
CA GLU A 453 17.57 -43.60 -14.04
C GLU A 453 16.53 -42.56 -14.49
N PRO A 454 16.25 -42.47 -15.80
CA PRO A 454 15.20 -41.60 -16.32
C PRO A 454 13.80 -42.10 -15.94
N ALA A 455 12.83 -41.19 -15.89
CA ALA A 455 11.44 -41.54 -15.62
C ALA A 455 10.85 -42.45 -16.72
N ALA A 456 10.17 -43.54 -16.34
CA ALA A 456 9.58 -44.48 -17.30
C ALA A 456 8.51 -43.87 -18.25
N LEU A 457 7.95 -42.70 -17.88
CA LEU A 457 6.97 -41.99 -18.69
C LEU A 457 7.56 -41.33 -19.95
N ILE A 458 8.89 -41.30 -20.10
CA ILE A 458 9.51 -40.81 -21.35
C ILE A 458 9.23 -41.74 -22.53
N TYR A 459 9.11 -43.06 -22.33
CA TYR A 459 8.93 -44.01 -23.45
C TYR A 459 7.56 -43.89 -24.11
N PRO A 460 6.44 -43.79 -23.37
CA PRO A 460 5.15 -43.43 -23.94
C PRO A 460 5.17 -42.08 -24.66
N LEU A 461 5.92 -41.09 -24.16
CA LEU A 461 6.05 -39.78 -24.80
C LEU A 461 6.82 -39.89 -26.13
N LEU A 462 7.97 -40.57 -26.12
CA LEU A 462 8.80 -40.83 -27.31
C LEU A 462 8.11 -41.74 -28.34
N SER A 463 7.04 -42.42 -27.96
CA SER A 463 6.21 -43.19 -28.90
C SER A 463 5.53 -42.32 -29.97
N ALA A 464 5.48 -41.00 -29.76
CA ALA A 464 5.06 -40.03 -30.79
C ALA A 464 6.08 -39.88 -31.95
N VAL A 465 7.35 -40.26 -31.71
CA VAL A 465 8.44 -40.18 -32.70
C VAL A 465 8.81 -41.55 -33.24
N LYS A 466 8.90 -42.57 -32.37
CA LYS A 466 9.12 -43.96 -32.76
C LYS A 466 8.10 -44.86 -32.12
N HIS A 467 7.28 -45.52 -32.91
CA HIS A 467 6.23 -46.41 -32.41
C HIS A 467 6.81 -47.52 -31.53
N GLY A 468 6.26 -47.66 -30.32
CA GLY A 468 6.69 -48.68 -29.36
C GLY A 468 8.11 -48.48 -28.82
N CYS A 469 8.62 -47.23 -28.80
CA CYS A 469 9.97 -46.88 -28.35
C CYS A 469 10.38 -47.60 -27.06
N THR A 470 11.48 -48.35 -27.14
CA THR A 470 12.08 -49.06 -25.99
C THR A 470 13.32 -48.33 -25.46
N LYS A 471 13.85 -48.81 -24.33
CA LYS A 471 15.14 -48.33 -23.81
C LYS A 471 16.27 -48.54 -24.82
N ASP A 472 16.28 -49.67 -25.51
CA ASP A 472 17.36 -50.01 -26.45
C ASP A 472 17.33 -49.12 -27.69
N ASP A 473 16.14 -48.78 -28.19
CA ASP A 473 15.99 -47.84 -29.31
C ASP A 473 16.53 -46.45 -28.94
N LEU A 474 16.20 -45.99 -27.74
CA LEU A 474 16.66 -44.72 -27.21
C LEU A 474 18.18 -44.70 -27.02
N VAL A 475 18.76 -45.76 -26.44
CA VAL A 475 20.21 -45.89 -26.26
C VAL A 475 20.94 -45.89 -27.61
N LYS A 476 20.42 -46.63 -28.61
CA LYS A 476 20.97 -46.61 -29.97
C LYS A 476 20.91 -45.21 -30.60
N ALA A 477 19.79 -44.50 -30.44
CA ALA A 477 19.62 -43.15 -30.95
C ALA A 477 20.58 -42.16 -30.29
N LEU A 478 20.75 -42.25 -28.96
CA LEU A 478 21.67 -41.42 -28.19
C LEU A 478 23.13 -41.66 -28.61
N SER A 479 23.55 -42.92 -28.75
CA SER A 479 24.91 -43.25 -29.21
C SER A 479 25.19 -42.71 -30.62
N ALA A 480 24.26 -42.88 -31.55
CA ALA A 480 24.39 -42.36 -32.91
C ALA A 480 24.41 -40.82 -32.95
N ALA A 481 23.54 -40.18 -32.17
CA ALA A 481 23.46 -38.73 -32.10
C ALA A 481 24.71 -38.11 -31.47
N LYS A 482 25.29 -38.76 -30.45
CA LYS A 482 26.55 -38.32 -29.82
C LYS A 482 27.70 -38.31 -30.83
N LEU A 483 27.83 -39.37 -31.65
CA LEU A 483 28.81 -39.43 -32.74
C LEU A 483 28.63 -38.32 -33.79
N ASP A 484 27.38 -37.93 -34.11
CA ASP A 484 27.15 -36.82 -35.02
C ASP A 484 27.56 -35.48 -34.43
N VAL A 485 27.25 -35.24 -33.16
CA VAL A 485 27.62 -34.01 -32.45
C VAL A 485 29.14 -33.91 -32.38
N ASP A 486 29.82 -34.98 -31.98
CA ASP A 486 31.28 -35.03 -31.90
C ASP A 486 31.92 -34.74 -33.27
N ARG A 487 31.38 -35.31 -34.37
CA ARG A 487 31.85 -35.02 -35.74
C ARG A 487 31.67 -33.53 -36.09
N VAL A 488 30.49 -32.96 -35.85
CA VAL A 488 30.20 -31.55 -36.16
C VAL A 488 31.09 -30.60 -35.34
N ASP A 489 31.36 -30.93 -34.09
CA ASP A 489 32.23 -30.10 -33.24
C ASP A 489 33.69 -30.17 -33.72
N THR A 490 34.17 -31.36 -34.13
CA THR A 490 35.50 -31.51 -34.75
C THR A 490 35.62 -30.72 -36.06
N GLU A 491 34.60 -30.76 -36.92
CA GLU A 491 34.56 -30.00 -38.18
C GLU A 491 34.56 -28.48 -37.93
N ARG A 492 33.79 -28.00 -36.93
CA ARG A 492 33.76 -26.59 -36.54
C ARG A 492 35.07 -26.09 -35.93
N GLU A 493 35.80 -26.94 -35.22
CA GLU A 493 37.13 -26.61 -34.70
C GLU A 493 38.12 -26.44 -35.86
N THR A 494 38.11 -27.34 -36.85
CA THR A 494 38.95 -27.22 -38.05
C THR A 494 38.63 -25.99 -38.90
N GLU A 495 37.35 -25.62 -39.07
CA GLU A 495 36.96 -24.42 -39.81
C GLU A 495 37.39 -23.12 -39.10
N LYS A 496 37.34 -23.08 -37.77
CA LYS A 496 37.82 -21.92 -37.00
C LYS A 496 39.34 -21.75 -37.07
N GLU A 497 40.09 -22.85 -37.08
CA GLU A 497 41.54 -22.83 -37.28
C GLU A 497 41.94 -22.35 -38.68
N ASP A 498 41.13 -22.66 -39.70
CA ASP A 498 41.37 -22.21 -41.07
C ASP A 498 40.93 -20.75 -41.29
N GLU A 499 39.86 -20.28 -40.63
CA GLU A 499 39.47 -18.85 -40.63
C GLU A 499 40.44 -17.95 -39.85
N GLU A 500 41.12 -18.47 -38.81
CA GLU A 500 42.18 -17.74 -38.09
C GLU A 500 43.50 -17.68 -38.88
N LYS A 501 43.79 -18.66 -39.73
CA LYS A 501 44.95 -18.63 -40.66
C LYS A 501 44.81 -17.57 -41.74
N ASP A 502 43.59 -17.29 -42.21
CA ASP A 502 43.33 -16.28 -43.25
C ASP A 502 43.37 -14.82 -42.75
N LYS A 503 43.50 -14.61 -41.43
CA LYS A 503 43.58 -13.27 -40.81
C LYS A 503 44.95 -12.86 -40.27
N ASN A 504 45.92 -13.77 -40.25
CA ASN A 504 47.26 -13.52 -39.74
C ASN A 504 48.34 -13.67 -40.81
N ASP A 505 48.21 -12.90 -41.89
CA ASP A 505 49.35 -12.60 -42.76
C ASP A 505 50.07 -11.36 -42.19
N GLU A 506 50.72 -11.53 -41.03
CA GLU A 506 51.93 -10.78 -40.63
C GLU A 506 52.51 -11.30 -39.29
N LYS A 507 53.69 -11.93 -39.40
CA LYS A 507 54.66 -12.35 -38.36
C LYS A 507 54.32 -13.58 -37.51
N VAL A 508 54.83 -14.73 -38.00
CA VAL A 508 54.88 -16.02 -37.30
C VAL A 508 56.09 -16.07 -36.36
N GLU A 509 55.83 -16.22 -35.06
CA GLU A 509 56.69 -17.01 -34.16
C GLU A 509 56.04 -18.40 -34.03
N VAL A 510 56.76 -19.45 -34.41
CA VAL A 510 56.23 -20.83 -34.47
C VAL A 510 56.09 -21.39 -33.05
N SER A 511 54.87 -21.77 -32.68
CA SER A 511 54.52 -22.46 -31.43
C SER A 511 55.20 -23.84 -31.31
N ASP A 512 55.66 -24.20 -30.11
CA ASP A 512 56.31 -25.49 -29.79
C ASP A 512 55.42 -26.72 -30.05
N ASP A 513 54.11 -26.54 -30.19
CA ASP A 513 53.16 -27.62 -30.46
C ASP A 513 53.29 -28.16 -31.90
N LEU A 514 53.65 -27.30 -32.86
CA LEU A 514 53.86 -27.69 -34.25
C LEU A 514 55.15 -28.53 -34.43
N LYS A 515 56.19 -28.22 -33.64
CA LYS A 515 57.44 -29.00 -33.63
C LYS A 515 57.17 -30.42 -33.12
N THR A 516 56.37 -30.52 -32.07
CA THR A 516 55.96 -31.80 -31.47
C THR A 516 55.15 -32.67 -32.44
N GLN A 517 54.22 -32.07 -33.20
CA GLN A 517 53.49 -32.77 -34.26
C GLN A 517 54.41 -33.21 -35.41
N THR A 518 55.38 -32.38 -35.79
CA THR A 518 56.36 -32.71 -36.84
C THR A 518 57.22 -33.89 -36.43
N PHE A 519 57.64 -33.93 -35.15
CA PHE A 519 58.36 -35.06 -34.57
C PHE A 519 57.56 -36.37 -34.68
N PHE A 520 56.31 -36.41 -34.20
CA PHE A 520 55.50 -37.64 -34.27
C PHE A 520 55.25 -38.12 -35.70
N ASN A 521 55.05 -37.20 -36.64
CA ASN A 521 54.84 -37.55 -38.04
C ASN A 521 56.09 -38.17 -38.68
N GLU A 522 57.29 -37.66 -38.39
CA GLU A 522 58.54 -38.22 -38.91
C GLU A 522 58.93 -39.54 -38.23
N MET A 523 58.64 -39.71 -36.93
CA MET A 523 58.84 -40.98 -36.23
C MET A 523 57.94 -42.09 -36.79
N THR A 524 56.68 -41.75 -37.11
CA THR A 524 55.72 -42.69 -37.71
C THR A 524 56.11 -43.04 -39.15
N LYS A 525 56.59 -42.08 -39.96
CA LYS A 525 57.13 -42.35 -41.30
C LYS A 525 58.37 -43.25 -41.27
N SER A 526 59.19 -43.13 -40.23
CA SER A 526 60.38 -43.94 -40.02
C SER A 526 60.08 -45.36 -39.51
N GLY A 527 58.80 -45.70 -39.29
CA GLY A 527 58.34 -47.05 -38.98
C GLY A 527 58.16 -47.35 -37.48
N TYR A 528 58.33 -46.37 -36.60
CA TYR A 528 58.19 -46.57 -35.15
C TYR A 528 56.76 -46.30 -34.66
N PRO A 529 56.20 -47.13 -33.76
CA PRO A 529 54.88 -46.92 -33.20
C PRO A 529 54.82 -45.68 -32.30
N LEU A 530 53.66 -45.01 -32.28
CA LEU A 530 53.40 -43.76 -31.53
C LEU A 530 53.71 -43.87 -30.02
N GLY A 531 53.59 -45.07 -29.43
CA GLY A 531 53.96 -45.32 -28.04
C GLY A 531 55.46 -45.13 -27.78
N LEU A 532 56.31 -45.65 -28.66
CA LEU A 532 57.77 -45.52 -28.56
C LEU A 532 58.23 -44.08 -28.86
N ALA A 533 57.61 -43.44 -29.85
CA ALA A 533 57.88 -42.04 -30.20
C ALA A 533 57.55 -41.06 -29.05
N ARG A 534 56.50 -41.35 -28.25
CA ARG A 534 56.16 -40.56 -27.06
C ARG A 534 57.19 -40.68 -25.94
N GLU A 535 57.79 -41.86 -25.78
CA GLU A 535 58.83 -42.05 -24.78
C GLU A 535 60.15 -41.37 -25.20
N ALA A 536 60.48 -41.40 -26.49
CA ALA A 536 61.64 -40.70 -27.05
C ALA A 536 61.60 -39.18 -26.82
N LEU A 537 60.42 -38.56 -26.97
CA LEU A 537 60.23 -37.10 -26.79
C LEU A 537 60.43 -36.64 -25.32
N LYS A 538 60.45 -37.56 -24.35
CA LYS A 538 60.80 -37.22 -22.96
C LYS A 538 62.31 -37.08 -22.76
N HIS A 539 63.10 -37.66 -23.66
CA HIS A 539 64.56 -37.73 -23.58
C HIS A 539 65.26 -36.89 -24.64
N VAL A 540 64.53 -36.45 -25.68
CA VAL A 540 65.05 -35.69 -26.81
C VAL A 540 64.11 -34.51 -27.11
N GLU A 541 64.67 -33.37 -27.51
CA GLU A 541 63.89 -32.18 -27.87
C GLU A 541 63.10 -32.39 -29.18
N ALA A 542 61.92 -31.77 -29.31
CA ALA A 542 60.98 -32.01 -30.41
C ALA A 542 61.50 -31.62 -31.81
N ASP A 543 62.58 -30.84 -31.87
CA ASP A 543 63.30 -30.45 -33.09
C ASP A 543 64.50 -31.34 -33.44
N ASP A 544 64.90 -32.27 -32.56
CA ASP A 544 65.95 -33.26 -32.79
C ASP A 544 65.37 -34.63 -33.17
N ILE A 545 64.84 -34.70 -34.40
CA ILE A 545 64.22 -35.92 -34.97
C ILE A 545 65.26 -37.05 -35.08
N ASP A 546 66.49 -36.73 -35.46
CA ASP A 546 67.56 -37.73 -35.60
C ASP A 546 67.91 -38.34 -34.23
N GLY A 547 67.98 -37.54 -33.17
CA GLY A 547 68.13 -38.02 -31.79
C GLY A 547 66.97 -38.91 -31.34
N GLY A 548 65.74 -38.56 -31.71
CA GLY A 548 64.53 -39.36 -31.44
C GLY A 548 64.58 -40.74 -32.10
N ILE A 549 65.03 -40.81 -33.36
CA ILE A 549 65.20 -42.06 -34.11
C ILE A 549 66.28 -42.93 -33.47
N VAL A 550 67.44 -42.36 -33.13
CA VAL A 550 68.53 -43.10 -32.47
C VAL A 550 68.07 -43.66 -31.12
N TRP A 551 67.32 -42.87 -30.34
CA TRP A 551 66.76 -43.33 -29.07
C TRP A 551 65.78 -44.49 -29.26
N CYS A 552 64.90 -44.42 -30.26
CA CYS A 552 63.98 -45.52 -30.56
C CYS A 552 64.73 -46.79 -31.01
N MET A 553 65.79 -46.66 -31.82
CA MET A 553 66.63 -47.79 -32.23
C MET A 553 67.32 -48.47 -31.05
N ASP A 554 67.80 -47.71 -30.08
CA ASP A 554 68.51 -48.24 -28.91
C ASP A 554 67.58 -48.89 -27.87
N ASN A 555 66.26 -48.62 -27.92
CA ASN A 555 65.28 -49.07 -26.93
C ASN A 555 64.12 -49.91 -27.53
N GLU A 556 64.23 -50.34 -28.79
CA GLU A 556 63.19 -51.08 -29.52
C GLU A 556 62.86 -52.44 -28.86
N ASP A 557 63.88 -53.13 -28.33
CA ASP A 557 63.75 -54.44 -27.69
C ASP A 557 63.03 -54.41 -26.33
N GLU A 558 62.98 -53.25 -25.65
CA GLU A 558 62.40 -53.11 -24.30
C GLU A 558 60.90 -52.75 -24.35
N TYR A 559 60.41 -52.22 -25.48
CA TYR A 559 59.04 -51.68 -25.65
C TYR A 559 58.30 -52.19 -26.91
N GLY A 560 58.91 -53.08 -27.72
CA GLY A 560 58.42 -53.49 -29.05
C GLY A 560 57.39 -54.62 -29.13
N SER A 561 56.67 -54.98 -28.07
CA SER A 561 55.67 -56.06 -28.15
C SER A 561 54.36 -55.76 -27.43
N GLU A 562 53.36 -55.30 -28.18
CA GLU A 562 51.95 -55.54 -27.83
C GLU A 562 51.26 -56.28 -28.97
N GLU A 563 50.89 -57.52 -28.67
CA GLU A 563 50.27 -58.51 -29.55
C GLU A 563 48.83 -58.12 -29.91
N GLN A 564 48.49 -58.26 -31.19
CA GLN A 564 47.11 -58.38 -31.66
C GLN A 564 46.48 -59.66 -31.07
N SER A 565 45.53 -59.51 -30.15
CA SER A 565 44.60 -60.60 -29.80
C SER A 565 43.27 -60.38 -30.51
N MET A 566 42.97 -61.27 -31.47
CA MET A 566 41.62 -61.50 -31.94
C MET A 566 40.81 -62.16 -30.82
N SER A 567 39.59 -61.69 -30.57
CA SER A 567 38.58 -62.45 -29.84
C SER A 567 37.27 -62.49 -30.60
N GLU A 568 36.56 -63.58 -30.37
CA GLU A 568 35.52 -64.19 -31.17
C GLU A 568 34.16 -63.47 -31.02
N THR A 569 33.35 -63.58 -32.06
CA THR A 569 31.95 -63.16 -32.08
C THR A 569 31.12 -63.89 -31.02
N ALA A 570 30.57 -63.12 -30.08
CA ALA A 570 29.50 -63.51 -29.16
C ALA A 570 28.35 -62.48 -29.27
N PRO A 571 27.10 -62.85 -28.93
CA PRO A 571 25.89 -62.22 -29.47
C PRO A 571 25.61 -60.86 -28.83
N ASP A 572 25.19 -59.89 -29.67
CA ASP A 572 24.59 -58.58 -29.37
C ASP A 572 24.34 -58.28 -27.87
N GLU A 573 25.38 -57.86 -27.16
CA GLU A 573 25.23 -57.02 -25.97
C GLU A 573 25.24 -55.56 -26.44
N VAL A 574 24.15 -54.85 -26.17
CA VAL A 574 24.00 -53.41 -26.46
C VAL A 574 25.19 -52.69 -25.83
N PRO A 575 25.96 -51.86 -26.58
CA PRO A 575 27.05 -51.10 -26.01
C PRO A 575 26.55 -50.28 -24.81
N ASP A 576 27.18 -50.44 -23.66
CA ASP A 576 26.80 -49.73 -22.45
C ASP A 576 27.02 -48.22 -22.68
N PHE A 577 25.93 -47.44 -22.76
CA PHE A 577 26.00 -46.01 -23.05
C PHE A 577 26.35 -45.24 -21.78
N HIS A 578 27.53 -44.63 -21.74
CA HIS A 578 28.09 -43.98 -20.55
C HIS A 578 27.59 -42.54 -20.30
N GLY A 579 26.41 -42.20 -20.81
CA GLY A 579 25.79 -40.89 -20.62
C GLY A 579 26.06 -39.89 -21.74
N TRP A 580 25.22 -38.85 -21.81
CA TRP A 580 25.32 -37.82 -22.84
C TRP A 580 26.55 -36.92 -22.64
N THR A 581 26.74 -36.38 -21.42
CA THR A 581 27.87 -35.51 -21.07
C THR A 581 28.79 -36.14 -20.03
N GLU A 582 30.10 -36.01 -20.22
CA GLU A 582 31.12 -36.34 -19.20
C GLU A 582 31.56 -35.11 -18.39
N THR A 583 30.94 -33.95 -18.64
CA THR A 583 31.31 -32.68 -18.01
C THR A 583 30.74 -32.58 -16.59
N ASP A 584 31.57 -32.15 -15.62
CA ASP A 584 31.10 -31.75 -14.29
C ASP A 584 30.37 -30.38 -14.29
N GLN A 585 30.31 -29.72 -15.46
CA GLN A 585 29.64 -28.44 -15.62
C GLN A 585 28.12 -28.65 -15.67
N SER A 586 27.41 -27.82 -14.92
CA SER A 586 25.95 -27.67 -14.90
C SER A 586 25.53 -26.30 -15.43
N LEU A 587 24.26 -26.13 -15.80
CA LEU A 587 23.69 -24.81 -16.12
C LEU A 587 23.95 -23.79 -15.01
N ALA A 588 23.93 -24.25 -13.76
CA ALA A 588 24.24 -23.43 -12.61
C ALA A 588 25.67 -22.90 -12.66
N SER A 589 26.64 -23.79 -12.86
CA SER A 589 28.06 -23.41 -12.95
C SER A 589 28.38 -22.53 -14.16
N ILE A 590 27.73 -22.76 -15.31
CA ILE A 590 27.88 -21.90 -16.49
C ILE A 590 27.36 -20.52 -16.17
N THR A 591 26.12 -20.41 -15.69
CA THR A 591 25.50 -19.11 -15.39
C THR A 591 26.29 -18.36 -14.31
N GLU A 592 26.77 -19.06 -13.28
CA GLU A 592 27.66 -18.52 -12.27
C GLU A 592 28.97 -17.99 -12.88
N GLY A 593 29.63 -18.78 -13.73
CA GLY A 593 30.84 -18.36 -14.45
C GLY A 593 30.61 -17.12 -15.32
N LEU A 594 29.49 -17.07 -16.05
CA LEU A 594 29.08 -15.92 -16.86
C LEU A 594 28.85 -14.67 -16.00
N VAL A 595 28.15 -14.82 -14.87
CA VAL A 595 27.94 -13.71 -13.93
C VAL A 595 29.27 -13.24 -13.34
N ILE A 596 30.16 -14.14 -12.93
CA ILE A 596 31.48 -13.79 -12.38
C ILE A 596 32.32 -13.02 -13.41
N GLN A 597 32.38 -13.53 -14.65
CA GLN A 597 33.12 -12.92 -15.76
C GLN A 597 32.63 -11.49 -16.04
N LEU A 598 31.31 -11.29 -15.99
CA LEU A 598 30.69 -10.00 -16.28
C LEU A 598 30.74 -9.01 -15.10
N VAL A 599 30.70 -9.51 -13.86
CA VAL A 599 30.73 -8.67 -12.66
C VAL A 599 32.15 -8.19 -12.36
N GLY A 600 33.16 -9.01 -12.64
CA GLY A 600 34.56 -8.72 -12.32
C GLY A 600 34.80 -8.52 -10.82
N VAL A 601 36.03 -8.72 -10.37
CA VAL A 601 36.40 -8.39 -8.99
C VAL A 601 36.38 -6.85 -8.84
N GLY A 602 35.23 -6.28 -8.47
CA GLY A 602 35.17 -4.94 -7.85
C GLY A 602 34.52 -3.78 -8.61
N SER A 603 33.62 -3.97 -9.58
CA SER A 603 32.89 -2.82 -10.16
C SER A 603 31.89 -2.22 -9.16
N ARG A 604 32.33 -1.14 -8.49
CA ARG A 604 31.58 -0.38 -7.47
C ARG A 604 30.55 0.62 -8.05
N GLU A 605 30.37 0.67 -9.37
CA GLU A 605 29.55 1.66 -10.09
C GLU A 605 28.63 1.03 -11.15
N ASN A 606 27.54 0.40 -10.71
CA ASN A 606 26.53 -0.19 -11.61
C ASN A 606 25.30 0.73 -11.73
N SER A 607 25.39 1.76 -12.57
CA SER A 607 24.21 2.52 -12.98
C SER A 607 23.18 1.58 -13.62
N VAL A 608 21.90 1.98 -13.62
CA VAL A 608 20.81 1.21 -14.23
C VAL A 608 21.13 0.79 -15.67
N ASP A 609 21.68 1.69 -16.49
CA ASP A 609 22.01 1.39 -17.88
C ASP A 609 23.16 0.39 -18.04
N LYS A 610 24.18 0.47 -17.17
CA LYS A 610 25.26 -0.53 -17.16
C LYS A 610 24.72 -1.90 -16.76
N LEU A 611 23.82 -1.97 -15.76
CA LEU A 611 23.18 -3.22 -15.36
C LEU A 611 22.42 -3.85 -16.54
N ILE A 612 21.59 -3.08 -17.25
CA ILE A 612 20.84 -3.59 -18.40
C ILE A 612 21.79 -4.09 -19.48
N LYS A 613 22.87 -3.35 -19.78
CA LYS A 613 23.89 -3.81 -20.73
C LYS A 613 24.57 -5.12 -20.28
N THR A 614 24.90 -5.25 -18.99
CA THR A 614 25.44 -6.49 -18.43
C THR A 614 24.47 -7.66 -18.60
N LEU A 615 23.17 -7.43 -18.38
CA LEU A 615 22.13 -8.45 -18.59
C LEU A 615 21.97 -8.82 -20.07
N GLU A 616 22.08 -7.84 -20.98
CA GLU A 616 22.09 -8.09 -22.43
C GLU A 616 23.28 -8.94 -22.87
N ASP A 617 24.47 -8.66 -22.32
CA ASP A 617 25.67 -9.44 -22.63
C ASP A 617 25.60 -10.84 -22.02
N LEU A 618 25.08 -10.98 -20.79
CA LEU A 618 24.76 -12.29 -20.18
C LEU A 618 23.80 -13.08 -21.07
N TRP A 619 22.73 -12.46 -21.54
CA TRP A 619 21.74 -13.11 -22.41
C TRP A 619 22.36 -13.60 -23.73
N LYS A 620 23.20 -12.78 -24.37
CA LYS A 620 23.90 -13.17 -25.61
C LYS A 620 24.79 -14.37 -25.38
N THR A 621 25.60 -14.36 -24.31
CA THR A 621 26.50 -15.48 -24.03
C THR A 621 25.71 -16.72 -23.66
N PHE A 622 24.64 -16.59 -22.88
CA PHE A 622 23.72 -17.68 -22.56
C PHE A 622 23.14 -18.34 -23.81
N LEU A 623 22.65 -17.56 -24.78
CA LEU A 623 22.10 -18.12 -26.03
C LEU A 623 23.14 -18.90 -26.86
N VAL A 624 24.41 -18.50 -26.80
CA VAL A 624 25.50 -19.25 -27.43
C VAL A 624 25.75 -20.55 -26.65
N SER A 625 25.90 -20.45 -25.32
CA SER A 625 26.21 -21.59 -24.45
C SER A 625 25.10 -22.64 -24.42
N ILE A 626 23.83 -22.25 -24.52
CA ILE A 626 22.71 -23.20 -24.45
C ILE A 626 22.55 -24.06 -25.72
N SER A 627 23.33 -23.79 -26.76
CA SER A 627 23.40 -24.65 -27.94
C SER A 627 24.15 -25.96 -27.66
N SER A 628 25.02 -25.99 -26.65
CA SER A 628 25.67 -27.21 -26.16
C SER A 628 24.99 -27.76 -24.90
N SER A 629 25.21 -29.05 -24.60
CA SER A 629 24.63 -29.72 -23.42
C SER A 629 25.59 -29.77 -22.24
N VAL A 630 25.02 -29.90 -21.05
CA VAL A 630 25.71 -30.00 -19.76
C VAL A 630 25.09 -31.11 -18.90
N SER A 631 25.73 -31.42 -17.76
CA SER A 631 25.33 -32.53 -16.87
C SER A 631 23.86 -32.58 -16.47
N ASP A 632 23.21 -31.42 -16.33
CA ASP A 632 21.82 -31.27 -15.88
C ASP A 632 20.88 -30.71 -16.95
N TYR A 633 21.35 -30.54 -18.20
CA TYR A 633 20.55 -29.98 -19.29
C TYR A 633 21.03 -30.44 -20.68
N LEU A 634 20.10 -31.02 -21.44
CA LEU A 634 20.26 -31.32 -22.85
C LEU A 634 19.80 -30.12 -23.71
N SER A 635 20.63 -29.66 -24.64
CA SER A 635 20.27 -28.54 -25.54
C SER A 635 19.12 -28.92 -26.48
N VAL A 636 18.33 -27.92 -26.91
CA VAL A 636 17.24 -28.13 -27.88
C VAL A 636 17.77 -28.69 -29.20
N GLU A 637 18.98 -28.30 -29.58
CA GLU A 637 19.67 -28.82 -30.76
C GLU A 637 20.00 -30.31 -30.62
N HIS A 638 20.61 -30.71 -29.50
CA HIS A 638 20.93 -32.11 -29.26
C HIS A 638 19.68 -32.97 -29.11
N LEU A 639 18.64 -32.47 -28.44
CA LEU A 639 17.33 -33.12 -28.41
C LEU A 639 16.80 -33.36 -29.82
N GLY A 640 16.86 -32.35 -30.69
CA GLY A 640 16.45 -32.47 -32.09
C GLY A 640 17.22 -33.56 -32.86
N ILE A 641 18.54 -33.65 -32.66
CA ILE A 641 19.39 -34.68 -33.29
C ILE A 641 19.01 -36.08 -32.78
N ILE A 642 18.86 -36.24 -31.46
CA ILE A 642 18.45 -37.52 -30.84
C ILE A 642 17.10 -37.97 -31.38
N LEU A 643 16.12 -37.07 -31.43
CA LEU A 643 14.78 -37.41 -31.93
C LEU A 643 14.79 -37.77 -33.42
N ASN A 644 15.62 -37.11 -34.24
CA ASN A 644 15.78 -37.49 -35.64
C ASN A 644 16.39 -38.90 -35.77
N ARG A 645 17.44 -39.21 -34.99
CA ARG A 645 18.03 -40.56 -34.96
C ARG A 645 17.08 -41.63 -34.44
N LEU A 646 16.16 -41.25 -33.56
CA LEU A 646 15.12 -42.14 -33.09
C LEU A 646 14.06 -42.40 -34.18
N ASN A 647 13.65 -41.34 -34.88
CA ASN A 647 12.70 -41.42 -35.99
C ASN A 647 13.23 -42.24 -37.19
N GLU A 648 14.53 -42.18 -37.47
CA GLU A 648 15.17 -43.03 -38.51
C GLU A 648 15.07 -44.52 -38.21
N GLN A 649 14.85 -44.90 -36.95
CA GLN A 649 14.64 -46.29 -36.56
C GLN A 649 13.17 -46.71 -36.58
N ASP A 650 12.24 -45.82 -36.93
CA ASP A 650 10.83 -46.17 -37.07
C ASP A 650 10.53 -46.61 -38.50
N ASP A 651 10.04 -47.84 -38.65
CA ASP A 651 9.55 -48.38 -39.91
C ASP A 651 8.03 -48.23 -40.06
N PHE A 652 7.36 -47.73 -39.01
CA PHE A 652 5.92 -47.55 -39.00
C PHE A 652 5.50 -46.27 -39.74
N THR A 653 4.81 -46.44 -40.87
CA THR A 653 4.26 -45.33 -41.65
C THR A 653 2.75 -45.46 -41.83
N VAL A 654 2.03 -44.37 -41.58
CA VAL A 654 0.59 -44.26 -41.81
C VAL A 654 0.39 -43.26 -42.93
N ASN A 655 -0.18 -43.75 -44.03
CA ASN A 655 -0.62 -42.93 -45.16
C ASN A 655 -2.15 -42.98 -45.22
N ARG A 656 -2.78 -41.84 -45.45
CA ARG A 656 -4.23 -41.64 -45.53
C ARG A 656 -4.53 -40.82 -46.77
N MET A 657 -5.42 -41.32 -47.63
CA MET A 657 -5.86 -40.54 -48.76
C MET A 657 -6.90 -39.50 -48.36
N LEU A 658 -6.68 -38.24 -48.74
CA LEU A 658 -7.66 -37.18 -48.57
C LEU A 658 -8.88 -37.45 -49.47
N HIS A 659 -10.09 -37.41 -48.89
CA HIS A 659 -11.31 -37.66 -49.66
C HIS A 659 -11.48 -36.61 -50.77
N PRO A 660 -11.95 -36.98 -52.00
CA PRO A 660 -12.04 -36.06 -53.14
C PRO A 660 -12.93 -34.82 -52.96
N CYS A 661 -13.72 -34.73 -51.89
CA CYS A 661 -14.51 -33.54 -51.57
C CYS A 661 -13.68 -32.42 -50.91
N PHE A 662 -12.44 -32.71 -50.53
CA PHE A 662 -11.51 -31.76 -49.93
C PHE A 662 -10.43 -31.36 -50.93
N THR A 663 -9.93 -30.14 -50.77
CA THR A 663 -8.82 -29.61 -51.55
C THR A 663 -7.52 -29.82 -50.77
N ALA A 664 -6.56 -30.52 -51.37
CA ALA A 664 -5.23 -30.66 -50.78
C ALA A 664 -4.46 -29.34 -50.86
N GLY A 665 -3.63 -29.05 -49.85
CA GLY A 665 -2.79 -27.84 -49.81
C GLY A 665 -3.47 -26.59 -49.25
N GLU A 666 -4.77 -26.64 -48.93
CA GLU A 666 -5.51 -25.51 -48.36
C GLU A 666 -6.33 -25.95 -47.13
N PRO A 667 -6.65 -25.03 -46.18
CA PRO A 667 -7.55 -25.33 -45.07
C PRO A 667 -8.96 -25.68 -45.57
N ASN A 668 -9.52 -26.79 -45.07
CA ASN A 668 -10.88 -27.23 -45.40
C ASN A 668 -11.81 -26.99 -44.21
N LEU A 669 -12.70 -25.99 -44.29
CA LEU A 669 -13.64 -25.69 -43.21
C LEU A 669 -14.90 -26.55 -43.28
N LEU A 670 -15.19 -27.26 -42.19
CA LEU A 670 -16.40 -28.06 -42.00
C LEU A 670 -17.25 -27.48 -40.87
N ILE A 671 -18.52 -27.20 -41.14
CA ILE A 671 -19.48 -26.73 -40.14
C ILE A 671 -20.59 -27.77 -40.02
N CYS A 672 -20.77 -28.31 -38.81
CA CYS A 672 -21.83 -29.26 -38.49
C CYS A 672 -22.36 -29.03 -37.06
N PRO A 673 -23.55 -29.56 -36.71
CA PRO A 673 -24.06 -29.50 -35.34
C PRO A 673 -23.10 -30.15 -34.35
N GLN A 674 -23.06 -29.64 -33.12
CA GLN A 674 -22.16 -30.14 -32.07
C GLN A 674 -22.32 -31.65 -31.77
N SER A 675 -23.52 -32.20 -31.97
CA SER A 675 -23.80 -33.64 -31.83
C SER A 675 -23.11 -34.50 -32.89
N ASP A 676 -22.75 -33.91 -34.03
CA ASP A 676 -22.32 -34.64 -35.23
C ASP A 676 -20.82 -34.49 -35.49
N ILE A 677 -20.13 -33.62 -34.74
CA ILE A 677 -18.69 -33.32 -34.92
C ILE A 677 -17.86 -34.59 -34.90
N TYR A 678 -17.97 -35.42 -33.86
CA TYR A 678 -17.15 -36.64 -33.74
C TYR A 678 -17.48 -37.67 -34.83
N ASN A 679 -18.75 -37.82 -35.19
CA ASN A 679 -19.16 -38.70 -36.29
C ASN A 679 -18.61 -38.22 -37.63
N THR A 680 -18.58 -36.89 -37.84
CA THR A 680 -18.01 -36.27 -39.04
C THR A 680 -16.51 -36.52 -39.11
N VAL A 681 -15.78 -36.28 -38.01
CA VAL A 681 -14.33 -36.56 -37.93
C VAL A 681 -14.07 -38.04 -38.22
N LEU A 682 -14.78 -38.95 -37.55
CA LEU A 682 -14.64 -40.39 -37.80
C LEU A 682 -14.92 -40.75 -39.26
N SER A 683 -15.91 -40.13 -39.91
CA SER A 683 -16.20 -40.39 -41.32
C SER A 683 -15.06 -40.02 -42.25
N ILE A 684 -14.26 -38.99 -41.92
CA ILE A 684 -13.05 -38.61 -42.69
C ILE A 684 -12.04 -39.76 -42.66
N TYR A 685 -11.80 -40.35 -41.49
CA TYR A 685 -10.83 -41.44 -41.30
C TYR A 685 -11.36 -42.83 -41.61
N SER A 686 -12.68 -43.02 -41.79
CA SER A 686 -13.32 -44.34 -41.97
C SER A 686 -13.19 -44.91 -43.39
N HIS A 687 -12.58 -44.19 -44.33
CA HIS A 687 -12.46 -44.63 -45.73
C HIS A 687 -11.52 -45.84 -45.90
N GLU A 688 -10.55 -46.02 -44.99
CA GLU A 688 -9.55 -47.10 -45.06
C GLU A 688 -9.67 -48.02 -43.83
N VAL A 689 -10.34 -49.16 -43.99
CA VAL A 689 -10.70 -50.09 -42.88
C VAL A 689 -9.48 -50.72 -42.20
N ASP A 690 -8.36 -50.87 -42.91
CA ASP A 690 -7.15 -51.55 -42.42
C ASP A 690 -6.13 -50.58 -41.77
N ARG A 691 -6.47 -49.29 -41.64
CA ARG A 691 -5.59 -48.28 -41.03
C ARG A 691 -5.86 -48.14 -39.52
N PRO A 692 -4.82 -47.79 -38.73
CA PRO A 692 -5.03 -47.45 -37.33
C PRO A 692 -5.94 -46.22 -37.19
N LEU A 693 -6.64 -46.14 -36.05
CA LEU A 693 -7.38 -44.94 -35.67
C LEU A 693 -6.45 -43.74 -35.54
N PRO A 694 -6.91 -42.52 -35.87
CA PRO A 694 -6.08 -41.34 -35.72
C PRO A 694 -5.67 -41.11 -34.28
N GLN A 695 -4.45 -40.60 -34.09
CA GLN A 695 -3.91 -40.25 -32.78
C GLN A 695 -3.86 -38.71 -32.62
N SER A 696 -3.30 -38.23 -31.50
CA SER A 696 -3.22 -36.81 -31.16
C SER A 696 -2.34 -35.97 -32.09
N ASP A 697 -1.51 -36.61 -32.91
CA ASP A 697 -0.70 -35.99 -33.96
C ASP A 697 -1.51 -35.69 -35.24
N GLU A 698 -2.62 -36.40 -35.47
CA GLU A 698 -3.52 -36.17 -36.61
C GLU A 698 -4.77 -35.37 -36.22
N VAL A 699 -5.27 -35.53 -34.99
CA VAL A 699 -6.52 -34.91 -34.54
C VAL A 699 -6.29 -34.11 -33.26
N LEU A 700 -6.42 -32.79 -33.35
CA LEU A 700 -6.39 -31.89 -32.20
C LEU A 700 -7.81 -31.50 -31.81
N LEU A 701 -8.24 -31.96 -30.63
CA LEU A 701 -9.52 -31.60 -30.02
C LEU A 701 -9.37 -30.30 -29.21
N CYS A 702 -9.86 -29.19 -29.74
CA CYS A 702 -9.79 -27.90 -29.06
C CYS A 702 -10.74 -27.85 -27.85
N THR A 703 -10.23 -27.18 -26.81
CA THR A 703 -10.91 -26.88 -25.56
C THR A 703 -10.62 -25.42 -25.18
N PRO A 704 -11.34 -24.83 -24.23
CA PRO A 704 -11.03 -23.48 -23.73
C PRO A 704 -9.61 -23.33 -23.15
N THR A 705 -8.97 -24.45 -22.79
CA THR A 705 -7.61 -24.51 -22.23
C THR A 705 -6.53 -24.85 -23.27
N THR A 706 -6.91 -25.08 -24.54
CA THR A 706 -5.94 -25.34 -25.61
C THR A 706 -5.02 -24.13 -25.79
N THR A 707 -3.70 -24.38 -25.75
CA THR A 707 -2.67 -23.33 -25.80
C THR A 707 -2.27 -23.01 -27.23
N LEU A 708 -1.62 -21.86 -27.41
CA LEU A 708 -1.07 -21.47 -28.71
C LEU A 708 0.01 -22.45 -29.19
N ASP A 709 0.87 -22.94 -28.30
CA ASP A 709 1.92 -23.93 -28.64
C ASP A 709 1.32 -25.21 -29.27
N MET A 710 0.21 -25.73 -28.73
CA MET A 710 -0.49 -26.88 -29.32
C MET A 710 -0.99 -26.60 -30.74
N ILE A 711 -1.53 -25.41 -30.98
CA ILE A 711 -2.02 -24.99 -32.29
C ILE A 711 -0.87 -24.81 -33.28
N GLU A 712 0.23 -24.18 -32.87
CA GLU A 712 1.42 -24.02 -33.73
C GLU A 712 2.05 -25.36 -34.09
N ILE A 713 2.13 -26.29 -33.13
CA ILE A 713 2.59 -27.66 -33.37
C ILE A 713 1.71 -28.35 -34.41
N PHE A 714 0.39 -28.28 -34.24
CA PHE A 714 -0.56 -28.85 -35.18
C PHE A 714 -0.37 -28.28 -36.59
N TRP A 715 -0.18 -26.97 -36.74
CA TRP A 715 0.13 -26.37 -38.04
C TRP A 715 1.44 -26.85 -38.63
N ARG A 716 2.50 -26.94 -37.82
CA ARG A 716 3.80 -27.42 -38.30
C ARG A 716 3.76 -28.87 -38.74
N GLN A 717 3.02 -29.70 -38.02
CA GLN A 717 2.77 -31.08 -38.40
C GLN A 717 2.00 -31.15 -39.71
N ALA A 718 0.88 -30.43 -39.82
CA ALA A 718 0.05 -30.46 -41.01
C ALA A 718 0.72 -29.92 -42.29
N LEU A 719 1.63 -28.93 -42.17
CA LEU A 719 2.19 -28.22 -43.32
C LEU A 719 3.61 -28.64 -43.71
N PHE A 720 4.40 -29.15 -42.76
CA PHE A 720 5.81 -29.48 -43.01
C PHE A 720 6.15 -30.96 -42.81
N ALA A 721 5.18 -31.79 -42.42
CA ALA A 721 5.40 -33.23 -42.44
C ALA A 721 5.60 -33.72 -43.87
N ASN A 722 6.62 -34.54 -44.10
CA ASN A 722 6.73 -35.34 -45.33
C ASN A 722 5.91 -36.63 -45.20
N ASN A 723 4.65 -36.55 -44.74
CA ASN A 723 3.75 -37.69 -44.63
C ASN A 723 2.43 -37.43 -45.36
N ASP A 724 1.89 -38.47 -45.98
CA ASP A 724 0.56 -38.42 -46.62
C ASP A 724 -0.51 -38.63 -45.54
N ARG A 725 -0.62 -37.70 -44.58
CA ARG A 725 -1.62 -37.79 -43.50
C ARG A 725 -2.70 -36.73 -43.63
N VAL A 726 -3.82 -36.98 -42.96
CA VAL A 726 -4.92 -36.02 -42.82
C VAL A 726 -4.85 -35.45 -41.41
N TYR A 727 -5.00 -34.14 -41.29
CA TYR A 727 -4.98 -33.43 -40.02
C TYR A 727 -6.33 -32.75 -39.77
N CYS A 728 -6.90 -32.90 -38.58
CA CYS A 728 -8.18 -32.30 -38.21
C CYS A 728 -8.09 -31.48 -36.92
N LEU A 729 -8.35 -30.18 -37.04
CA LEU A 729 -8.60 -29.30 -35.90
C LEU A 729 -10.09 -29.31 -35.58
N VAL A 730 -10.46 -29.81 -34.41
CA VAL A 730 -11.85 -30.06 -34.02
C VAL A 730 -12.26 -29.08 -32.93
N ASN A 731 -13.50 -28.57 -32.98
CA ASN A 731 -14.02 -27.57 -32.03
C ASN A 731 -13.19 -26.27 -31.97
N ALA A 732 -12.68 -25.81 -33.12
CA ALA A 732 -11.87 -24.58 -33.18
C ALA A 732 -12.61 -23.35 -32.62
N ASP A 733 -13.94 -23.36 -32.59
CA ASP A 733 -14.81 -22.37 -31.99
C ASP A 733 -14.73 -22.28 -30.45
N LEU A 734 -14.16 -23.30 -29.79
CA LEU A 734 -13.91 -23.30 -28.34
C LEU A 734 -12.61 -22.61 -27.94
N LEU A 735 -11.76 -22.25 -28.91
CA LEU A 735 -10.54 -21.49 -28.64
C LEU A 735 -10.92 -20.10 -28.13
N ASN A 736 -10.18 -19.60 -27.15
CA ASN A 736 -10.32 -18.21 -26.74
C ASN A 736 -9.84 -17.27 -27.87
N TYR A 737 -10.28 -16.01 -27.81
CA TYR A 737 -10.00 -15.02 -28.85
C TYR A 737 -8.49 -14.87 -29.12
N ASP A 738 -7.67 -14.72 -28.07
CA ASP A 738 -6.23 -14.49 -28.22
C ASP A 738 -5.49 -15.68 -28.86
N VAL A 739 -5.89 -16.91 -28.55
CA VAL A 739 -5.33 -18.13 -29.15
C VAL A 739 -5.81 -18.29 -30.59
N SER A 740 -7.10 -17.99 -30.87
CA SER A 740 -7.65 -18.04 -32.21
C SER A 740 -6.97 -17.04 -33.16
N ASP A 741 -6.87 -15.77 -32.75
CA ASP A 741 -6.27 -14.70 -33.54
C ASP A 741 -4.78 -14.98 -33.85
N LYS A 742 -4.02 -15.38 -32.82
CA LYS A 742 -2.60 -15.74 -33.02
C LYS A 742 -2.43 -17.04 -33.81
N GLY A 743 -3.31 -18.02 -33.59
CA GLY A 743 -3.30 -19.30 -34.30
C GLY A 743 -3.56 -19.13 -35.80
N GLU A 744 -4.50 -18.27 -36.18
CA GLU A 744 -4.78 -17.90 -37.57
C GLU A 744 -3.60 -17.15 -38.21
N ASN A 745 -3.08 -16.13 -37.52
CA ASN A 745 -1.89 -15.39 -37.99
C ASN A 745 -0.68 -16.32 -38.19
N SER A 746 -0.48 -17.29 -37.29
CA SER A 746 0.59 -18.29 -37.40
C SER A 746 0.36 -19.24 -38.57
N LEU A 747 -0.89 -19.68 -38.80
CA LEU A 747 -1.26 -20.50 -39.97
C LEU A 747 -0.94 -19.77 -41.29
N GLU A 748 -1.35 -18.51 -41.44
CA GLU A 748 -1.03 -17.73 -42.65
C GLU A 748 0.48 -17.63 -42.90
N ARG A 749 1.24 -17.38 -41.84
CA ARG A 749 2.71 -17.32 -41.90
C ARG A 749 3.30 -18.66 -42.35
N HIS A 750 2.79 -19.78 -41.82
CA HIS A 750 3.27 -21.11 -42.18
C HIS A 750 2.86 -21.53 -43.60
N LEU A 751 1.66 -21.18 -44.06
CA LEU A 751 1.22 -21.41 -45.44
C LEU A 751 2.14 -20.69 -46.44
N ARG A 752 2.44 -19.41 -46.21
CA ARG A 752 3.38 -18.64 -47.05
C ARG A 752 4.79 -19.24 -47.06
N LYS A 753 5.26 -19.76 -45.92
CA LYS A 753 6.54 -20.48 -45.84
C LYS A 753 6.48 -21.79 -46.63
N ALA A 754 5.39 -22.55 -46.53
CA ALA A 754 5.22 -23.82 -47.23
C ALA A 754 5.18 -23.64 -48.76
N GLU A 755 4.53 -22.59 -49.27
CA GLU A 755 4.54 -22.25 -50.70
C GLU A 755 5.93 -21.89 -51.25
N SER A 756 6.85 -21.47 -50.38
CA SER A 756 8.20 -21.05 -50.76
C SER A 756 9.25 -22.18 -50.77
N LYS A 757 8.91 -23.34 -50.22
CA LYS A 757 9.73 -24.56 -50.21
C LYS A 757 9.28 -25.49 -51.33
#